data_AF-A0A0V1AZV0-F1
#
_entry.id   AF-A0A0V1AZV0-F1
#
_cell.length_a   1.000
_cell.length_b   1.000
_cell.length_c   1.000
_cell.angle_alpha   90.00
_cell.angle_beta   90.00
_cell.angle_gamma   90.00
#
_symmetry.space_group_name_H-M   'P 1'
#
loop_
_entity.id
_entity.type
_entity.pdbx_description
1 polymer ?
#
loop_
_entity_poly.entity_id
_entity_poly.type
_entity_poly.pdbx_seq_one_letter_code
_entity_poly.pdbx_strand_id
1 'polypeptide(L)'
;MIEYPRGIWCRLPLTWNRIDETTDDAWHLYHQLRTACGNDARLEVALEIGADLCDNMQILDRWTGESIGCLIIPSEVFQTSPGGDLPTVSEFHRQLLSILFARTSRAILEFDSEQLDTIPVNEYSFCVRSLYKNQRVLPMEKNSSVMRSYRDYLQLPLQPLFEDLSAATYEVFETDSVKYMQYEMAIKEAISDKISGDDVPFFKFHFILFISNVIVCGAGRGPLVTAVLKALEHFAIPAFQLIAVEKNINAVSTLDHLNKTKWNRKVHIVHSDVRKFKPPAKADIIVSEMLGSFGDNELSPECLYEAMKFLKPDGVCIPQFYQSYLSPVHAPKLHYNAAQYRKQVEYNVNDALECGYVVYPATAFVIDYPKPLFPFTHKVGCNAKPKQKNFYKVLKFRSEIDCELSGFLGYFYCILYKDHALSILPSNHTPNMRSWFSMFFPLVTPVMVKAGAEIEIHFWRNTGHGKVWYEWWLAKPTVLPVQNPNGRSWSFALSFLNYFIYSSILVVMHSGGDGFHFALSVKLTHSINIPSIPDFRIYKTLNKVSYFKNAVPQVKAGVRVVQNATAEFQVDRIAVTFLTSHGDQFKAYGKIGDTLLDIVFNENIPLDGFGICGGTCSCSTCHVILKREQYDYLPSPREDELDMLDLAYGLTDTSRLACQIVLTEQLDGMEVVVPGFPDATQFH
;
A
#
# COMPACT_ATOMS: atom_id res chain seq x y z
N MET A 1 34.09 10.15 13.54
CA MET A 1 33.22 9.02 13.94
C MET A 1 31.80 9.56 13.99
N ILE A 2 31.00 9.30 12.95
CA ILE A 2 29.58 9.64 12.95
C ILE A 2 28.89 8.54 13.77
N GLU A 3 28.34 8.89 14.93
CA GLU A 3 27.57 7.94 15.73
C GLU A 3 26.26 7.62 15.01
N TYR A 4 26.21 6.46 14.35
CA TYR A 4 24.94 5.80 14.04
C TYR A 4 24.10 5.73 15.33
N PRO A 5 22.79 6.04 15.32
CA PRO A 5 21.97 5.86 16.50
C PRO A 5 22.01 4.37 16.86
N ARG A 6 22.73 4.03 17.92
CA ARG A 6 22.89 2.65 18.38
C ARG A 6 21.51 2.12 18.79
N GLY A 7 21.09 1.00 18.18
CA GLY A 7 19.93 0.25 18.65
C GLY A 7 20.18 -0.24 20.08
N ILE A 8 19.15 -0.23 20.92
CA ILE A 8 19.17 -0.73 22.28
C ILE A 8 18.50 -2.09 22.26
N TRP A 9 19.25 -3.14 22.58
CA TRP A 9 18.74 -4.50 22.68
C TRP A 9 18.40 -4.84 24.13
N CYS A 10 17.12 -5.03 24.40
CA CYS A 10 16.64 -5.51 25.69
C CYS A 10 16.71 -7.05 25.69
N ARG A 11 17.64 -7.63 26.44
CA ARG A 11 17.74 -9.09 26.62
C ARG A 11 16.57 -9.59 27.45
N LEU A 12 15.79 -10.49 26.89
CA LEU A 12 14.66 -11.13 27.56
C LEU A 12 14.56 -12.60 27.18
N PRO A 13 14.28 -13.51 28.13
CA PRO A 13 14.05 -14.90 27.81
C PRO A 13 12.69 -15.07 27.15
N LEU A 14 12.64 -15.93 26.14
CA LEU A 14 11.43 -16.30 25.42
C LEU A 14 10.39 -16.95 26.36
N THR A 15 10.88 -17.82 27.23
CA THR A 15 10.13 -18.49 28.29
C THR A 15 10.68 -18.05 29.64
N TRP A 16 9.80 -17.51 30.49
CA TRP A 16 10.18 -17.08 31.83
C TRP A 16 9.63 -18.06 32.85
N ASN A 17 10.51 -18.83 33.51
CA ASN A 17 10.16 -19.59 34.69
C ASN A 17 9.96 -18.58 35.84
N ARG A 18 8.70 -18.38 36.25
CA ARG A 18 8.29 -17.35 37.22
C ARG A 18 9.09 -17.45 38.52
N ILE A 19 9.58 -16.32 39.03
CA ILE A 19 10.20 -16.21 40.35
C ILE A 19 9.20 -15.57 41.36
N ASP A 20 8.09 -15.00 40.88
CA ASP A 20 7.25 -14.05 41.60
C ASP A 20 5.75 -14.41 41.53
N GLU A 21 4.95 -13.97 42.51
CA GLU A 21 3.50 -14.21 42.61
C GLU A 21 2.64 -13.45 41.56
N THR A 22 3.25 -12.71 40.63
CA THR A 22 2.52 -11.97 39.59
C THR A 22 2.17 -12.84 38.38
N THR A 23 1.12 -12.47 37.64
CA THR A 23 0.68 -13.18 36.43
C THR A 23 1.51 -12.88 35.17
N ASP A 24 2.42 -11.90 35.26
CA ASP A 24 3.11 -11.28 34.15
C ASP A 24 4.35 -12.11 33.71
N ASP A 25 4.59 -12.19 32.41
CA ASP A 25 5.75 -12.87 31.80
C ASP A 25 6.77 -11.87 31.20
N ALA A 26 7.84 -12.38 30.59
CA ALA A 26 8.88 -11.55 29.97
C ALA A 26 8.32 -10.53 28.95
N TRP A 27 7.26 -10.89 28.22
CA TRP A 27 6.64 -9.99 27.27
C TRP A 27 5.91 -8.84 27.96
N HIS A 28 5.29 -9.06 29.12
CA HIS A 28 4.65 -7.99 29.90
C HIS A 28 5.68 -6.96 30.37
N LEU A 29 6.86 -7.41 30.83
CA LEU A 29 7.97 -6.52 31.17
C LEU A 29 8.44 -5.72 29.95
N TYR A 30 8.61 -6.38 28.81
CA TYR A 30 8.96 -5.71 27.56
C TYR A 30 7.91 -4.67 27.15
N HIS A 31 6.63 -5.05 27.20
CA HIS A 31 5.50 -4.19 26.88
C HIS A 31 5.51 -2.92 27.74
N GLN A 32 5.68 -3.07 29.06
CA GLN A 32 5.77 -1.94 29.99
C GLN A 32 6.95 -1.02 29.65
N LEU A 33 8.13 -1.62 29.42
CA LEU A 33 9.34 -0.88 29.06
C LEU A 33 9.16 -0.10 27.74
N ARG A 34 8.74 -0.77 26.66
CA ARG A 34 8.57 -0.12 25.35
C ARG A 34 7.50 0.97 25.39
N THR A 35 6.42 0.75 26.13
CA THR A 35 5.37 1.74 26.31
C THR A 35 5.89 2.96 27.06
N ALA A 36 6.65 2.75 28.13
CA ALA A 36 7.29 3.83 28.89
C ALA A 36 8.30 4.63 28.05
N CYS A 37 8.95 3.98 27.07
CA CYS A 37 9.83 4.61 26.10
C CYS A 37 9.09 5.23 24.89
N GLY A 38 7.76 5.27 24.89
CA GLY A 38 6.97 5.84 23.78
C GLY A 38 7.03 5.01 22.47
N ASN A 39 7.33 3.71 22.56
CA ASN A 39 7.54 2.79 21.45
C ASN A 39 8.65 3.26 20.46
N ASP A 40 9.73 3.86 20.98
CA ASP A 40 10.90 4.26 20.18
C ASP A 40 11.44 3.07 19.36
N ALA A 41 11.56 3.28 18.05
CA ALA A 41 11.99 2.25 17.11
C ALA A 41 13.43 1.73 17.35
N ARG A 42 14.24 2.44 18.15
CA ARG A 42 15.59 1.99 18.54
C ARG A 42 15.58 0.92 19.62
N LEU A 43 14.47 0.75 20.35
CA LEU A 43 14.33 -0.31 21.34
C LEU A 43 13.86 -1.60 20.65
N GLU A 44 14.72 -2.60 20.64
CA GLU A 44 14.44 -3.93 20.09
C GLU A 44 14.64 -4.99 21.18
N VAL A 45 13.99 -6.16 21.04
CA VAL A 45 14.24 -7.30 21.92
C VAL A 45 15.40 -8.14 21.40
N ALA A 46 16.34 -8.49 22.29
CA ALA A 46 17.27 -9.59 22.11
C ALA A 46 16.65 -10.83 22.78
N LEU A 47 16.01 -11.66 21.97
CA LEU A 47 15.15 -12.74 22.45
C LEU A 47 15.99 -13.99 22.72
N GLU A 48 16.08 -14.40 23.98
CA GLU A 48 16.86 -15.54 24.42
C GLU A 48 16.03 -16.83 24.34
N ILE A 49 16.53 -17.79 23.57
CA ILE A 49 15.89 -19.07 23.29
C ILE A 49 16.45 -20.09 24.28
N GLY A 50 15.79 -20.31 25.42
CA GLY A 50 16.24 -21.31 26.39
C GLY A 50 16.01 -22.75 25.93
N ALA A 51 16.65 -23.71 26.60
CA ALA A 51 16.48 -25.15 26.30
C ALA A 51 15.05 -25.66 26.54
N ASP A 52 14.34 -25.08 27.52
CA ASP A 52 12.96 -25.41 27.86
C ASP A 52 11.98 -24.40 27.25
N LEU A 53 11.24 -24.86 26.25
CA LEU A 53 10.23 -24.07 25.56
C LEU A 53 8.82 -24.38 26.07
N CYS A 54 7.91 -23.40 26.00
CA CYS A 54 6.52 -23.60 26.39
C CYS A 54 5.72 -24.27 25.26
N ASP A 55 4.79 -25.14 25.63
CA ASP A 55 3.94 -25.86 24.66
C ASP A 55 2.88 -24.95 23.98
N ASN A 56 2.67 -23.73 24.50
CA ASN A 56 1.71 -22.79 23.93
C ASN A 56 2.33 -21.97 22.80
N MET A 57 2.10 -22.40 21.56
CA MET A 57 2.59 -21.72 20.35
C MET A 57 2.14 -20.26 20.22
N GLN A 58 0.99 -19.85 20.77
CA GLN A 58 0.57 -18.45 20.68
C GLN A 58 1.45 -17.52 21.54
N ILE A 59 1.97 -18.00 22.67
CA ILE A 59 2.93 -17.24 23.48
C ILE A 59 4.21 -16.97 22.67
N LEU A 60 4.63 -17.96 21.87
CA LEU A 60 5.77 -17.85 20.96
C LEU A 60 5.46 -16.91 19.78
N ASP A 61 4.28 -17.06 19.17
CA ASP A 61 3.85 -16.25 18.03
C ASP A 61 3.63 -14.78 18.39
N ARG A 62 3.28 -14.47 19.65
CA ARG A 62 3.13 -13.09 20.15
C ARG A 62 4.39 -12.26 19.91
N TRP A 63 5.56 -12.85 20.10
CA TRP A 63 6.85 -12.19 19.85
C TRP A 63 7.08 -11.84 18.39
N THR A 64 6.38 -12.47 17.44
CA THR A 64 6.49 -12.10 16.01
C THR A 64 5.85 -10.75 15.70
N GLY A 65 5.06 -10.19 16.61
CA GLY A 65 4.53 -8.83 16.56
C GLY A 65 5.48 -7.78 17.16
N GLU A 66 6.55 -8.19 17.83
CA GLU A 66 7.52 -7.29 18.46
C GLU A 66 8.77 -7.11 17.58
N SER A 67 9.47 -5.98 17.75
CA SER A 67 10.73 -5.70 17.04
C SER A 67 11.88 -6.56 17.59
N ILE A 68 12.16 -7.69 16.96
CA ILE A 68 13.27 -8.59 17.34
C ILE A 68 14.58 -8.12 16.68
N GLY A 69 15.51 -7.62 17.49
CA GLY A 69 16.81 -7.14 17.04
C GLY A 69 17.79 -8.29 16.77
N CYS A 70 17.82 -9.29 17.66
CA CYS A 70 18.61 -10.51 17.52
C CYS A 70 18.02 -11.67 18.33
N LEU A 71 18.46 -12.89 18.02
CA LEU A 71 18.20 -14.08 18.84
C LEU A 71 19.45 -14.42 19.66
N ILE A 72 19.30 -14.67 20.96
CA ILE A 72 20.35 -15.23 21.80
C ILE A 72 20.09 -16.73 21.89
N ILE A 73 21.07 -17.55 21.49
CA ILE A 73 20.97 -19.00 21.48
C ILE A 73 22.06 -19.54 22.41
N PRO A 74 21.72 -19.83 23.68
CA PRO A 74 22.61 -20.47 24.62
C PRO A 74 23.01 -21.87 24.18
N SER A 75 24.17 -22.30 24.64
CA SER A 75 24.78 -23.57 24.25
C SER A 75 24.00 -24.81 24.72
N GLU A 76 23.18 -24.68 25.77
CA GLU A 76 22.22 -25.69 26.25
C GLU A 76 21.12 -26.06 25.25
N VAL A 77 20.83 -25.21 24.26
CA VAL A 77 19.84 -25.51 23.20
C VAL A 77 20.35 -26.61 22.26
N PHE A 78 21.67 -26.75 22.17
CA PHE A 78 22.30 -27.68 21.25
C PHE A 78 22.43 -29.07 21.88
N GLN A 79 22.17 -30.06 21.05
CA GLN A 79 22.36 -31.47 21.33
C GLN A 79 23.30 -32.07 20.29
N THR A 80 23.96 -33.18 20.63
CA THR A 80 24.84 -33.86 19.68
C THR A 80 24.03 -34.74 18.72
N SER A 81 24.34 -34.66 17.43
CA SER A 81 23.70 -35.49 16.40
C SER A 81 23.93 -37.00 16.62
N PRO A 82 23.04 -37.87 16.10
CA PRO A 82 23.26 -39.33 16.12
C PRO A 82 24.54 -39.67 15.34
N GLY A 83 25.62 -39.95 16.07
CA GLY A 83 26.96 -40.10 15.51
C GLY A 83 28.05 -39.38 16.32
N GLY A 84 27.69 -38.38 17.13
CA GLY A 84 28.58 -37.80 18.15
C GLY A 84 29.39 -36.57 17.71
N ASP A 85 29.40 -36.23 16.42
CA ASP A 85 30.44 -35.33 15.89
C ASP A 85 29.98 -33.89 15.63
N LEU A 86 28.67 -33.61 15.55
CA LEU A 86 28.15 -32.29 15.15
C LEU A 86 26.99 -31.79 16.03
N PRO A 87 26.93 -30.48 16.33
CA PRO A 87 25.83 -29.88 17.07
C PRO A 87 24.56 -29.78 16.22
N THR A 88 23.42 -30.11 16.79
CA THR A 88 22.08 -29.95 16.21
C THR A 88 21.11 -29.44 17.28
N VAL A 89 19.90 -29.08 16.90
CA VAL A 89 18.82 -28.69 17.83
C VAL A 89 17.66 -29.67 17.73
N SER A 90 16.75 -29.66 18.70
CA SER A 90 15.53 -30.47 18.59
C SER A 90 14.62 -29.99 17.46
N GLU A 91 13.72 -30.84 17.00
CA GLU A 91 12.79 -30.48 15.91
C GLU A 91 11.88 -29.31 16.29
N PHE A 92 11.49 -29.21 17.57
CA PHE A 92 10.70 -28.10 18.07
C PHE A 92 11.46 -26.76 17.98
N HIS A 93 12.73 -26.74 18.40
CA HIS A 93 13.61 -25.57 18.25
C HIS A 93 13.85 -25.23 16.78
N ARG A 94 14.02 -26.23 15.91
CA ARG A 94 14.18 -26.03 14.46
C ARG A 94 12.97 -25.30 13.88
N GLN A 95 11.76 -25.71 14.24
CA GLN A 95 10.52 -25.07 13.78
C GLN A 95 10.38 -23.64 14.32
N LEU A 96 10.60 -23.42 15.61
CA LEU A 96 10.56 -22.10 16.22
C LEU A 96 11.59 -21.15 15.60
N LEU A 97 12.86 -21.56 15.52
CA LEU A 97 13.93 -20.77 14.94
C LEU A 97 13.66 -20.47 13.46
N SER A 98 13.03 -21.39 12.72
CA SER A 98 12.64 -21.11 11.33
C SER A 98 11.64 -19.95 11.22
N ILE A 99 10.76 -19.76 12.22
CA ILE A 99 9.79 -18.66 12.29
C ILE A 99 10.48 -17.36 12.74
N LEU A 100 11.30 -17.43 13.79
CA LEU A 100 11.97 -16.25 14.36
C LEU A 100 13.06 -15.68 13.44
N PHE A 101 13.80 -16.52 12.72
CA PHE A 101 14.77 -16.05 11.72
C PHE A 101 14.11 -15.33 10.55
N ALA A 102 12.82 -15.58 10.28
CA ALA A 102 12.09 -14.78 9.30
C ALA A 102 11.96 -13.29 9.73
N ARG A 103 12.17 -12.98 11.02
CA ARG A 103 12.10 -11.62 11.60
C ARG A 103 13.46 -10.96 11.78
N THR A 104 14.51 -11.73 12.08
CA THR A 104 15.87 -11.21 12.25
C THR A 104 16.93 -12.11 11.60
N SER A 105 17.98 -11.50 11.06
CA SER A 105 19.15 -12.21 10.52
C SER A 105 20.31 -12.31 11.52
N ARG A 106 20.14 -11.77 12.74
CA ARG A 106 21.20 -11.68 13.74
C ARG A 106 21.00 -12.72 14.84
N ALA A 107 22.07 -13.44 15.17
CA ALA A 107 22.10 -14.36 16.30
C ALA A 107 23.37 -14.15 17.13
N ILE A 108 23.24 -14.29 18.44
CA ILE A 108 24.33 -14.34 19.42
C ILE A 108 24.37 -15.76 19.96
N LEU A 109 25.55 -16.39 19.92
CA LEU A 109 25.76 -17.71 20.52
C LEU A 109 26.45 -17.51 21.87
N GLU A 110 25.85 -18.04 22.93
CA GLU A 110 26.41 -17.98 24.28
C GLU A 110 26.85 -19.36 24.71
N PHE A 111 28.11 -19.49 25.14
CA PHE A 111 28.70 -20.75 25.51
C PHE A 111 29.09 -20.75 26.98
N ASP A 112 28.82 -21.87 27.65
CA ASP A 112 29.55 -22.19 28.87
C ASP A 112 30.97 -22.64 28.50
N SER A 113 31.92 -22.25 29.33
CA SER A 113 33.35 -22.57 29.21
C SER A 113 33.62 -24.06 29.02
N GLU A 114 32.86 -24.94 29.67
CA GLU A 114 33.05 -26.40 29.60
C GLU A 114 32.70 -27.02 28.23
N GLN A 115 31.76 -26.42 27.48
CA GLN A 115 31.34 -26.98 26.18
C GLN A 115 32.32 -26.64 25.05
N LEU A 116 33.05 -25.54 25.17
CA LEU A 116 34.06 -25.10 24.20
C LEU A 116 35.23 -26.08 24.06
N ASP A 117 35.45 -26.93 25.07
CA ASP A 117 36.51 -27.93 25.07
C ASP A 117 36.17 -29.18 24.22
N THR A 118 34.90 -29.37 23.84
CA THR A 118 34.42 -30.60 23.17
C THR A 118 34.11 -30.42 21.69
N ILE A 119 33.54 -29.28 21.29
CA ILE A 119 33.14 -29.00 19.91
C ILE A 119 33.59 -27.57 19.55
N PRO A 120 34.26 -27.35 18.41
CA PRO A 120 34.66 -26.01 17.98
C PRO A 120 33.44 -25.08 17.76
N VAL A 121 33.55 -23.81 18.17
CA VAL A 121 32.52 -22.76 17.99
C VAL A 121 32.02 -22.66 16.54
N ASN A 122 32.89 -22.92 15.56
CA ASN A 122 32.54 -22.87 14.14
C ASN A 122 31.43 -23.87 13.76
N GLU A 123 31.35 -25.02 14.43
CA GLU A 123 30.33 -26.03 14.15
C GLU A 123 28.94 -25.57 14.62
N TYR A 124 28.86 -24.93 15.79
CA TYR A 124 27.62 -24.30 16.27
C TYR A 124 27.18 -23.15 15.34
N SER A 125 28.13 -22.34 14.89
CA SER A 125 27.86 -21.28 13.89
C SER A 125 27.33 -21.87 12.57
N PHE A 126 27.90 -22.99 12.12
CA PHE A 126 27.43 -23.69 10.92
C PHE A 126 26.00 -24.23 11.11
N CYS A 127 25.70 -24.83 12.26
CA CYS A 127 24.36 -25.30 12.60
C CYS A 127 23.32 -24.16 12.53
N VAL A 128 23.61 -23.02 13.17
CA VAL A 128 22.70 -21.86 13.15
C VAL A 128 22.57 -21.25 11.76
N ARG A 129 23.65 -21.16 10.99
CA ARG A 129 23.58 -20.73 9.58
C ARG A 129 22.72 -21.66 8.74
N SER A 130 22.76 -22.96 9.00
CA SER A 130 21.90 -23.95 8.33
C SER A 130 20.43 -23.75 8.71
N LEU A 131 20.13 -23.47 9.98
CA LEU A 131 18.78 -23.14 10.44
C LEU A 131 18.26 -21.85 9.78
N TYR A 132 19.08 -20.81 9.71
CA TYR A 132 18.75 -19.56 9.01
C TYR A 132 18.52 -19.77 7.50
N LYS A 133 19.34 -20.59 6.83
CA LYS A 133 19.12 -20.94 5.42
C LYS A 133 17.80 -21.67 5.18
N ASN A 134 17.39 -22.48 6.16
CA ASN A 134 16.12 -23.21 6.15
C ASN A 134 14.97 -22.44 6.84
N GLN A 135 15.12 -21.13 7.06
CA GLN A 135 14.08 -20.32 7.66
C GLN A 135 12.78 -20.37 6.86
N ARG A 136 11.66 -20.12 7.54
CA ARG A 136 10.36 -19.97 6.90
C ARG A 136 10.37 -18.67 6.11
N VAL A 137 10.66 -18.77 4.81
CA VAL A 137 10.51 -17.64 3.89
C VAL A 137 9.04 -17.27 3.83
N LEU A 138 8.73 -16.02 4.15
CA LEU A 138 7.38 -15.49 4.03
C LEU A 138 6.89 -15.66 2.58
N PRO A 139 5.60 -15.98 2.35
CA PRO A 139 5.12 -16.46 1.04
C PRO A 139 5.50 -15.58 -0.16
N MET A 140 5.53 -14.26 0.03
CA MET A 140 5.80 -13.28 -1.03
C MET A 140 7.30 -13.07 -1.31
N GLU A 141 8.18 -13.50 -0.41
CA GLU A 141 9.64 -13.30 -0.52
C GLU A 141 10.37 -14.44 -1.23
N LYS A 142 9.67 -15.55 -1.52
CA LYS A 142 10.25 -16.65 -2.28
C LYS A 142 10.68 -16.12 -3.66
N ASN A 143 11.99 -16.08 -3.90
CA ASN A 143 12.62 -15.63 -5.16
C ASN A 143 12.52 -14.12 -5.45
N SER A 144 12.36 -13.25 -4.45
CA SER A 144 12.44 -11.79 -4.66
C SER A 144 13.02 -11.09 -3.43
N SER A 145 14.27 -10.61 -3.55
CA SER A 145 14.92 -9.78 -2.53
C SER A 145 14.23 -8.43 -2.36
N VAL A 146 13.63 -7.90 -3.44
CA VAL A 146 12.89 -6.64 -3.46
C VAL A 146 11.70 -6.67 -2.48
N MET A 147 11.01 -7.80 -2.32
CA MET A 147 9.87 -7.90 -1.40
C MET A 147 10.26 -7.67 0.07
N ARG A 148 11.54 -7.80 0.43
CA ARG A 148 12.02 -7.52 1.79
C ARG A 148 12.04 -6.03 2.12
N SER A 149 12.22 -5.14 1.15
CA SER A 149 12.23 -3.69 1.41
C SER A 149 10.83 -3.15 1.75
N TYR A 150 9.77 -3.88 1.39
CA TYR A 150 8.38 -3.52 1.69
C TYR A 150 7.91 -3.97 3.07
N ARG A 151 8.73 -4.73 3.82
CA ARG A 151 8.36 -5.20 5.17
C ARG A 151 8.03 -4.03 6.08
N ASP A 152 6.82 -4.03 6.62
CA ASP A 152 6.30 -3.01 7.55
C ASP A 152 6.30 -1.57 7.01
N TYR A 153 6.53 -1.40 5.70
CA TYR A 153 6.49 -0.10 5.04
C TYR A 153 5.03 0.27 4.75
N LEU A 154 4.58 1.38 5.33
CA LEU A 154 3.21 1.85 5.17
C LEU A 154 3.06 2.67 3.89
N GLN A 155 2.11 2.28 3.06
CA GLN A 155 1.77 2.97 1.83
C GLN A 155 0.32 3.44 1.89
N LEU A 156 0.04 4.63 1.35
CA LEU A 156 -1.35 4.99 1.12
C LEU A 156 -1.92 4.11 0.00
N PRO A 157 -3.16 3.62 0.14
CA PRO A 157 -3.81 2.85 -0.91
C PRO A 157 -3.95 3.69 -2.18
N LEU A 158 -3.67 3.07 -3.32
CA LEU A 158 -3.83 3.73 -4.62
C LEU A 158 -5.28 4.15 -4.82
N GLN A 159 -5.48 5.24 -5.58
CA GLN A 159 -6.81 5.70 -5.97
C GLN A 159 -6.94 5.81 -7.50
N PRO A 160 -6.92 4.69 -8.25
CA PRO A 160 -6.86 4.72 -9.71
C PRO A 160 -8.07 5.39 -10.36
N LEU A 161 -9.20 5.54 -9.65
CA LEU A 161 -10.36 6.28 -10.15
C LEU A 161 -10.16 7.80 -10.08
N PHE A 162 -9.46 8.29 -9.07
CA PHE A 162 -9.24 9.71 -8.83
C PHE A 162 -7.95 10.20 -9.49
N GLU A 163 -6.87 9.44 -9.37
CA GLU A 163 -5.54 9.73 -9.92
C GLU A 163 -5.27 8.91 -11.18
N ASP A 164 -4.44 9.44 -12.07
CA ASP A 164 -3.90 8.69 -13.20
C ASP A 164 -2.58 8.04 -12.78
N LEU A 165 -2.53 6.71 -12.86
CA LEU A 165 -1.35 5.96 -12.46
C LEU A 165 -0.18 6.17 -13.43
N SER A 166 1.03 6.16 -12.88
CA SER A 166 2.28 6.24 -13.65
C SER A 166 2.56 4.96 -14.45
N ALA A 167 3.39 5.06 -15.48
CA ALA A 167 3.83 3.89 -16.27
C ALA A 167 4.56 2.84 -15.40
N ALA A 168 5.39 3.28 -14.45
CA ALA A 168 6.09 2.39 -13.53
C ALA A 168 5.13 1.61 -12.62
N THR A 169 4.05 2.25 -12.16
CA THR A 169 3.01 1.59 -11.36
C THR A 169 2.34 0.45 -12.15
N TYR A 170 1.98 0.68 -13.41
CA TYR A 170 1.44 -0.37 -14.27
C TYR A 170 2.43 -1.51 -14.52
N GLU A 171 3.72 -1.20 -14.70
CA GLU A 171 4.75 -2.20 -14.92
C GLU A 171 4.87 -3.17 -13.74
N VAL A 172 4.84 -2.65 -12.51
CA VAL A 172 4.80 -3.48 -11.30
C VAL A 172 3.59 -4.42 -11.32
N PHE A 173 2.40 -3.93 -11.66
CA PHE A 173 1.20 -4.76 -11.77
C PHE A 173 1.30 -5.85 -12.84
N GLU A 174 2.02 -5.58 -13.92
CA GLU A 174 2.18 -6.48 -15.05
C GLU A 174 3.18 -7.61 -14.79
N THR A 175 4.07 -7.45 -13.81
CA THR A 175 4.99 -8.53 -13.40
C THR A 175 4.30 -9.73 -12.75
N ASP A 176 3.06 -9.56 -12.26
CA ASP A 176 2.29 -10.64 -11.63
C ASP A 176 1.60 -11.54 -12.68
N SER A 177 2.38 -12.48 -13.20
CA SER A 177 1.88 -13.47 -14.17
C SER A 177 0.74 -14.35 -13.63
N VAL A 178 0.69 -14.62 -12.32
CA VAL A 178 -0.33 -15.50 -11.71
C VAL A 178 -1.70 -14.83 -11.75
N LYS A 179 -1.77 -13.54 -11.45
CA LYS A 179 -3.01 -12.76 -11.56
C LYS A 179 -3.64 -12.89 -12.95
N TYR A 180 -2.88 -12.57 -13.99
CA TYR A 180 -3.42 -12.58 -15.36
C TYR A 180 -3.69 -13.99 -15.88
N MET A 181 -2.94 -15.01 -15.41
CA MET A 181 -3.24 -16.41 -15.71
C MET A 181 -4.61 -16.82 -15.17
N GLN A 182 -4.93 -16.47 -13.92
CA GLN A 182 -6.25 -16.75 -13.31
C GLN A 182 -7.37 -16.02 -14.06
N TYR A 183 -7.16 -14.77 -14.45
CA TYR A 183 -8.10 -14.04 -15.31
C TYR A 183 -8.28 -14.72 -16.66
N GLU A 184 -7.20 -15.12 -17.35
CA GLU A 184 -7.26 -15.80 -18.64
C GLU A 184 -8.05 -17.12 -18.53
N MET A 185 -7.83 -17.90 -17.47
CA MET A 185 -8.58 -19.14 -17.21
C MET A 185 -10.06 -18.87 -16.95
N ALA A 186 -10.39 -17.89 -16.11
CA ALA A 186 -11.77 -17.48 -15.84
C ALA A 186 -12.51 -17.00 -17.10
N ILE A 187 -11.83 -16.23 -17.95
CA ILE A 187 -12.39 -15.75 -19.22
C ILE A 187 -12.63 -16.92 -20.18
N LYS A 188 -11.68 -17.86 -20.28
CA LYS A 188 -11.84 -19.05 -21.13
C LYS A 188 -13.02 -19.91 -20.68
N GLU A 189 -13.17 -20.14 -19.37
CA GLU A 189 -14.31 -20.91 -18.87
C GLU A 189 -15.65 -20.19 -19.13
N ALA A 190 -15.71 -18.87 -18.91
CA ALA A 190 -16.91 -18.09 -19.22
C ALA A 190 -17.29 -18.11 -20.71
N ILE A 191 -16.29 -18.08 -21.61
CA ILE A 191 -16.51 -18.24 -23.05
C ILE A 191 -17.00 -19.66 -23.36
N SER A 192 -16.38 -20.68 -22.78
CA SER A 192 -16.74 -22.10 -22.96
C SER A 192 -18.20 -22.36 -22.59
N ASP A 193 -18.66 -21.85 -21.44
CA ASP A 193 -20.06 -22.00 -21.01
C ASP A 193 -21.03 -21.29 -21.96
N LYS A 194 -20.64 -20.12 -22.47
CA LYS A 194 -21.45 -19.33 -23.40
C LYS A 194 -21.63 -20.00 -24.76
N ILE A 195 -20.68 -20.83 -25.19
CA ILE A 195 -20.75 -21.57 -26.46
C ILE A 195 -21.35 -22.98 -26.31
N SER A 196 -21.37 -23.55 -25.10
CA SER A 196 -21.73 -24.97 -24.86
C SER A 196 -23.18 -25.21 -24.40
N GLY A 197 -24.09 -24.23 -24.51
CA GLY A 197 -25.46 -24.36 -23.98
C GLY A 197 -26.23 -25.56 -24.55
N ASP A 198 -26.71 -26.45 -23.67
CA ASP A 198 -27.35 -27.77 -23.93
C ASP A 198 -28.66 -27.76 -24.76
N ASP A 199 -29.15 -26.61 -25.23
CA ASP A 199 -30.46 -26.47 -25.90
C ASP A 199 -30.37 -26.23 -27.43
N VAL A 200 -29.31 -26.68 -28.10
CA VAL A 200 -29.12 -26.41 -29.53
C VAL A 200 -29.14 -27.68 -30.39
N PRO A 201 -30.24 -27.94 -31.12
CA PRO A 201 -30.30 -29.01 -32.11
C PRO A 201 -29.20 -28.87 -33.18
N PHE A 202 -28.64 -30.00 -33.59
CA PHE A 202 -27.49 -30.19 -34.49
C PHE A 202 -27.49 -29.32 -35.77
N PHE A 203 -28.64 -28.82 -36.22
CA PHE A 203 -28.79 -27.98 -37.42
C PHE A 203 -28.58 -26.47 -37.22
N LYS A 204 -28.32 -25.98 -35.99
CA LYS A 204 -28.01 -24.56 -35.71
C LYS A 204 -26.52 -24.27 -35.49
N PHE A 205 -25.64 -25.20 -35.85
CA PHE A 205 -24.18 -25.05 -35.72
C PHE A 205 -23.59 -23.84 -36.49
N HIS A 206 -24.32 -23.27 -37.45
CA HIS A 206 -23.88 -22.12 -38.24
C HIS A 206 -24.40 -20.75 -37.74
N PHE A 207 -25.27 -20.71 -36.72
CA PHE A 207 -25.95 -19.47 -36.30
C PHE A 207 -25.98 -19.22 -34.77
N ILE A 208 -25.34 -20.06 -33.92
CA ILE A 208 -25.35 -19.88 -32.46
C ILE A 208 -23.92 -19.96 -31.89
N LEU A 209 -23.11 -18.95 -32.18
CA LEU A 209 -21.83 -18.68 -31.50
C LEU A 209 -21.67 -17.18 -31.31
N PHE A 210 -22.65 -16.51 -30.71
CA PHE A 210 -22.64 -15.06 -30.63
C PHE A 210 -22.12 -14.55 -29.28
N ILE A 211 -20.85 -14.84 -28.97
CA ILE A 211 -20.08 -13.86 -28.21
C ILE A 211 -19.80 -12.72 -29.18
N SER A 212 -20.69 -11.75 -29.19
CA SER A 212 -20.59 -10.63 -30.10
C SER A 212 -19.86 -9.47 -29.46
N ASN A 213 -20.00 -9.26 -28.14
CA ASN A 213 -19.51 -8.06 -27.49
C ASN A 213 -18.82 -8.38 -26.16
N VAL A 214 -17.52 -8.13 -26.06
CA VAL A 214 -16.76 -8.21 -24.82
C VAL A 214 -16.23 -6.82 -24.47
N ILE A 215 -16.37 -6.42 -23.20
CA ILE A 215 -15.92 -5.11 -22.72
C ILE A 215 -14.91 -5.32 -21.59
N VAL A 216 -13.73 -4.74 -21.72
CA VAL A 216 -12.74 -4.62 -20.65
C VAL A 216 -12.87 -3.24 -20.03
N CYS A 217 -13.27 -3.17 -18.77
CA CYS A 217 -13.44 -1.95 -18.00
C CYS A 217 -12.20 -1.68 -17.15
N GLY A 218 -11.56 -0.52 -17.32
CA GLY A 218 -10.28 -0.22 -16.68
C GLY A 218 -9.16 -1.04 -17.32
N ALA A 219 -8.93 -0.85 -18.62
CA ALA A 219 -8.03 -1.70 -19.40
C ALA A 219 -6.54 -1.53 -19.05
N GLY A 220 -6.15 -0.45 -18.37
CA GLY A 220 -4.76 -0.11 -18.07
C GLY A 220 -3.93 -0.11 -19.35
N ARG A 221 -2.75 -0.73 -19.31
CA ARG A 221 -1.91 -0.92 -20.52
C ARG A 221 -2.23 -2.21 -21.30
N GLY A 222 -3.36 -2.87 -21.02
CA GLY A 222 -3.90 -3.94 -21.86
C GLY A 222 -3.57 -5.41 -21.54
N PRO A 223 -3.06 -5.83 -20.37
CA PRO A 223 -2.84 -7.26 -20.10
C PRO A 223 -4.15 -8.05 -20.11
N LEU A 224 -5.24 -7.51 -19.57
CA LEU A 224 -6.57 -8.14 -19.65
C LEU A 224 -7.15 -8.16 -21.07
N VAL A 225 -6.91 -7.11 -21.85
CA VAL A 225 -7.29 -7.08 -23.28
C VAL A 225 -6.61 -8.23 -24.02
N THR A 226 -5.32 -8.44 -23.77
CA THR A 226 -4.55 -9.55 -24.33
C THR A 226 -5.08 -10.91 -23.87
N ALA A 227 -5.43 -11.06 -22.58
CA ALA A 227 -6.03 -12.29 -22.06
C ALA A 227 -7.37 -12.63 -22.74
N VAL A 228 -8.23 -11.62 -22.96
CA VAL A 228 -9.49 -11.78 -23.69
C VAL A 228 -9.24 -12.20 -25.15
N LEU A 229 -8.32 -11.55 -25.86
CA LEU A 229 -7.98 -11.91 -27.23
C LEU A 229 -7.48 -13.35 -27.34
N LYS A 230 -6.58 -13.77 -26.46
CA LYS A 230 -6.10 -15.17 -26.40
C LYS A 230 -7.24 -16.16 -26.19
N ALA A 231 -8.18 -15.83 -25.30
CA ALA A 231 -9.33 -16.69 -25.03
C ALA A 231 -10.27 -16.78 -26.25
N LEU A 232 -10.57 -15.65 -26.91
CA LEU A 232 -11.39 -15.64 -28.13
C LEU A 232 -10.72 -16.41 -29.28
N GLU A 233 -9.40 -16.29 -29.44
CA GLU A 233 -8.63 -17.03 -30.44
C GLU A 233 -8.58 -18.53 -30.13
N HIS A 234 -8.46 -18.92 -28.85
CA HIS A 234 -8.47 -20.33 -28.42
C HIS A 234 -9.76 -21.07 -28.84
N PHE A 235 -10.91 -20.41 -28.74
CA PHE A 235 -12.20 -20.97 -29.16
C PHE A 235 -12.57 -20.67 -30.63
N ALA A 236 -11.65 -20.09 -31.40
CA ALA A 236 -11.86 -19.72 -32.81
C ALA A 236 -13.14 -18.90 -33.05
N ILE A 237 -13.46 -17.96 -32.16
CA ILE A 237 -14.65 -17.12 -32.28
C ILE A 237 -14.53 -16.26 -33.56
N PRO A 238 -15.40 -16.47 -34.57
CA PRO A 238 -15.15 -15.95 -35.93
C PRO A 238 -15.45 -14.46 -36.08
N ALA A 239 -16.33 -13.90 -35.24
CA ALA A 239 -16.70 -12.49 -35.25
C ALA A 239 -17.02 -12.01 -33.84
N PHE A 240 -16.33 -10.95 -33.40
CA PHE A 240 -16.53 -10.33 -32.10
C PHE A 240 -16.22 -8.83 -32.16
N GLN A 241 -16.77 -8.09 -31.22
CA GLN A 241 -16.43 -6.73 -30.88
C GLN A 241 -15.78 -6.72 -29.50
N LEU A 242 -14.50 -6.35 -29.43
CA LEU A 242 -13.78 -6.17 -28.17
C LEU A 242 -13.60 -4.67 -27.91
N ILE A 243 -14.12 -4.18 -26.79
CA ILE A 243 -14.01 -2.77 -26.39
C ILE A 243 -13.13 -2.67 -25.15
N ALA A 244 -12.09 -1.86 -25.20
CA ALA A 244 -11.24 -1.55 -24.05
C ALA A 244 -11.53 -0.12 -23.58
N VAL A 245 -12.10 0.02 -22.38
CA VAL A 245 -12.46 1.31 -21.79
C VAL A 245 -11.42 1.69 -20.74
N GLU A 246 -10.78 2.84 -20.90
CA GLU A 246 -9.76 3.35 -20.00
C GLU A 246 -9.92 4.88 -19.85
N LYS A 247 -9.80 5.38 -18.61
CA LYS A 247 -9.87 6.83 -18.35
C LYS A 247 -8.51 7.51 -18.43
N ASN A 248 -7.44 6.79 -18.13
CA ASN A 248 -6.10 7.35 -18.06
C ASN A 248 -5.57 7.50 -19.49
N ILE A 249 -5.45 8.74 -19.95
CA ILE A 249 -5.03 9.06 -21.32
C ILE A 249 -3.63 8.51 -21.65
N ASN A 250 -2.74 8.43 -20.65
CA ASN A 250 -1.39 7.89 -20.83
C ASN A 250 -1.44 6.38 -21.10
N ALA A 251 -2.33 5.66 -20.42
CA ALA A 251 -2.57 4.25 -20.66
C ALA A 251 -3.27 4.01 -22.02
N VAL A 252 -4.21 4.88 -22.41
CA VAL A 252 -4.87 4.83 -23.74
C VAL A 252 -3.85 4.91 -24.88
N SER A 253 -2.84 5.76 -24.78
CA SER A 253 -1.76 5.84 -25.78
C SER A 253 -1.06 4.47 -25.97
N THR A 254 -0.80 3.77 -24.86
CA THR A 254 -0.21 2.42 -24.86
C THR A 254 -1.15 1.41 -25.51
N LEU A 255 -2.44 1.45 -25.17
CA LEU A 255 -3.47 0.59 -25.76
C LEU A 255 -3.57 0.78 -27.28
N ASP A 256 -3.54 2.02 -27.76
CA ASP A 256 -3.58 2.34 -29.19
C ASP A 256 -2.35 1.82 -29.93
N HIS A 257 -1.17 1.92 -29.31
CA HIS A 257 0.05 1.34 -29.87
C HIS A 257 -0.06 -0.19 -29.97
N LEU A 258 -0.45 -0.87 -28.89
CA LEU A 258 -0.64 -2.33 -28.87
C LEU A 258 -1.71 -2.78 -29.88
N ASN A 259 -2.78 -2.02 -30.03
CA ASN A 259 -3.83 -2.32 -30.99
C ASN A 259 -3.33 -2.28 -32.44
N LYS A 260 -2.44 -1.34 -32.76
CA LYS A 260 -1.82 -1.22 -34.08
C LYS A 260 -0.76 -2.29 -34.33
N THR A 261 0.06 -2.62 -33.34
CA THR A 261 1.26 -3.46 -33.54
C THR A 261 1.06 -4.93 -33.19
N LYS A 262 0.20 -5.26 -32.22
CA LYS A 262 0.02 -6.63 -31.70
C LYS A 262 -1.39 -7.17 -31.87
N TRP A 263 -2.43 -6.35 -31.74
CA TRP A 263 -3.82 -6.82 -31.79
C TRP A 263 -4.50 -6.66 -33.16
N ASN A 264 -3.74 -6.32 -34.21
CA ASN A 264 -4.22 -6.22 -35.59
C ASN A 264 -5.48 -5.36 -35.77
N ARG A 265 -5.60 -4.28 -34.99
CA ARG A 265 -6.75 -3.37 -34.95
C ARG A 265 -8.08 -4.04 -34.63
N LYS A 266 -8.06 -5.21 -33.96
CA LYS A 266 -9.26 -5.95 -33.53
C LYS A 266 -9.96 -5.33 -32.32
N VAL A 267 -9.34 -4.38 -31.63
CA VAL A 267 -9.86 -3.79 -30.38
C VAL A 267 -10.35 -2.36 -30.63
N HIS A 268 -11.52 -2.01 -30.10
CA HIS A 268 -11.99 -0.63 -30.04
C HIS A 268 -11.55 0.01 -28.73
N ILE A 269 -10.56 0.91 -28.80
CA ILE A 269 -10.07 1.66 -27.64
C ILE A 269 -11.00 2.85 -27.38
N VAL A 270 -11.43 3.01 -26.13
CA VAL A 270 -12.34 4.08 -25.71
C VAL A 270 -11.72 4.82 -24.51
N HIS A 271 -11.34 6.07 -24.75
CA HIS A 271 -10.95 6.99 -23.67
C HIS A 271 -12.20 7.50 -22.95
N SER A 272 -12.57 6.86 -21.84
CA SER A 272 -13.74 7.27 -21.05
C SER A 272 -13.70 6.70 -19.63
N ASP A 273 -14.36 7.41 -18.72
CA ASP A 273 -14.76 6.86 -17.44
C ASP A 273 -15.83 5.78 -17.67
N VAL A 274 -15.60 4.57 -17.14
CA VAL A 274 -16.51 3.42 -17.26
C VAL A 274 -17.95 3.76 -16.83
N ARG A 275 -18.12 4.68 -15.87
CA ARG A 275 -19.44 5.12 -15.36
C ARG A 275 -20.18 6.04 -16.33
N LYS A 276 -19.46 6.68 -17.26
CA LYS A 276 -20.00 7.59 -18.28
C LYS A 276 -20.12 6.93 -19.65
N PHE A 277 -19.36 5.88 -19.89
CA PHE A 277 -19.36 5.14 -21.14
C PHE A 277 -20.72 4.49 -21.42
N LYS A 278 -21.18 4.62 -22.67
CA LYS A 278 -22.39 3.96 -23.17
C LYS A 278 -21.98 3.11 -24.39
N PRO A 279 -21.90 1.78 -24.27
CA PRO A 279 -21.52 0.94 -25.40
C PRO A 279 -22.62 0.93 -26.47
N PRO A 280 -22.24 0.71 -27.74
CA PRO A 280 -23.19 0.67 -28.87
C PRO A 280 -24.14 -0.53 -28.78
N ALA A 281 -23.75 -1.59 -28.09
CA ALA A 281 -24.55 -2.78 -27.87
C ALA A 281 -24.28 -3.36 -26.47
N LYS A 282 -25.20 -4.20 -25.97
CA LYS A 282 -25.01 -4.89 -24.70
C LYS A 282 -23.90 -5.95 -24.79
N ALA A 283 -23.13 -6.07 -23.72
CA ALA A 283 -22.01 -7.00 -23.58
C ALA A 283 -22.48 -8.43 -23.24
N ASP A 284 -21.80 -9.42 -23.81
CA ASP A 284 -21.85 -10.82 -23.40
C ASP A 284 -21.00 -11.04 -22.15
N ILE A 285 -19.82 -10.43 -22.12
CA ILE A 285 -18.85 -10.53 -21.03
C ILE A 285 -18.30 -9.13 -20.71
N ILE A 286 -18.31 -8.76 -19.43
CA ILE A 286 -17.58 -7.61 -18.91
C ILE A 286 -16.43 -8.13 -18.04
N VAL A 287 -15.21 -7.68 -18.31
CA VAL A 287 -14.00 -8.04 -17.52
C VAL A 287 -13.42 -6.78 -16.90
N SER A 288 -12.99 -6.87 -15.64
CA SER A 288 -12.33 -5.77 -14.93
C SER A 288 -11.36 -6.26 -13.86
N GLU A 289 -10.40 -5.41 -13.52
CA GLU A 289 -9.53 -5.54 -12.35
C GLU A 289 -9.44 -4.14 -11.74
N MET A 290 -10.24 -3.91 -10.70
CA MET A 290 -10.36 -2.64 -9.96
C MET A 290 -10.36 -2.94 -8.46
N LEU A 291 -9.68 -4.01 -8.06
CA LEU A 291 -9.68 -4.50 -6.68
C LEU A 291 -8.49 -3.90 -5.94
N GLY A 292 -8.73 -3.37 -4.75
CA GLY A 292 -7.67 -3.02 -3.83
C GLY A 292 -7.38 -4.12 -2.82
N SER A 293 -6.42 -3.89 -1.92
CA SER A 293 -6.06 -4.80 -0.82
C SER A 293 -7.22 -5.15 0.13
N PHE A 294 -8.29 -4.38 0.15
CA PHE A 294 -9.51 -4.65 0.91
C PHE A 294 -10.70 -4.96 -0.01
N GLY A 295 -10.43 -5.37 -1.25
CA GLY A 295 -11.40 -5.74 -2.28
C GLY A 295 -12.07 -4.53 -2.90
N ASP A 296 -12.86 -3.79 -2.13
CA ASP A 296 -13.72 -2.71 -2.62
C ASP A 296 -13.13 -1.29 -2.49
N ASN A 297 -11.94 -1.15 -1.89
CA ASN A 297 -11.32 0.13 -1.57
C ASN A 297 -10.79 0.90 -2.80
N GLU A 298 -10.77 0.28 -3.99
CA GLU A 298 -10.51 0.97 -5.27
C GLU A 298 -11.80 1.23 -6.07
N LEU A 299 -12.95 1.21 -5.38
CA LEU A 299 -14.25 1.64 -5.91
C LEU A 299 -14.80 0.79 -7.06
N SER A 300 -14.35 -0.47 -7.17
CA SER A 300 -14.92 -1.46 -8.08
C SER A 300 -16.46 -1.50 -8.05
N PRO A 301 -17.16 -1.48 -6.88
CA PRO A 301 -18.62 -1.50 -6.87
C PRO A 301 -19.25 -0.29 -7.57
N GLU A 302 -18.70 0.90 -7.37
CA GLU A 302 -19.20 2.13 -7.97
C GLU A 302 -19.00 2.17 -9.49
N CYS A 303 -17.96 1.52 -10.00
CA CYS A 303 -17.69 1.40 -11.43
C CYS A 303 -18.53 0.27 -12.07
N LEU A 304 -18.48 -0.94 -11.52
CA LEU A 304 -19.09 -2.12 -12.14
C LEU A 304 -20.61 -2.11 -12.09
N TYR A 305 -21.24 -1.55 -11.06
CA TYR A 305 -22.70 -1.40 -11.03
C TYR A 305 -23.24 -0.46 -12.11
N GLU A 306 -22.40 0.40 -12.68
CA GLU A 306 -22.74 1.24 -13.82
C GLU A 306 -22.46 0.51 -15.15
N ALA A 307 -21.31 -0.15 -15.27
CA ALA A 307 -20.97 -0.97 -16.44
C ALA A 307 -21.99 -2.11 -16.68
N MET A 308 -22.41 -2.80 -15.62
CA MET A 308 -23.33 -3.93 -15.68
C MET A 308 -24.73 -3.55 -16.18
N LYS A 309 -25.11 -2.27 -16.22
CA LYS A 309 -26.36 -1.83 -16.88
C LYS A 309 -26.39 -2.21 -18.36
N PHE A 310 -25.21 -2.36 -18.96
CA PHE A 310 -25.02 -2.72 -20.36
C PHE A 310 -24.68 -4.20 -20.55
N LEU A 311 -24.77 -5.03 -19.52
CA LEU A 311 -24.64 -6.47 -19.63
C LEU A 311 -25.96 -7.08 -20.16
N LYS A 312 -25.88 -8.12 -20.99
CA LYS A 312 -27.05 -8.90 -21.42
C LYS A 312 -27.68 -9.63 -20.21
N PRO A 313 -28.98 -10.01 -20.27
CA PRO A 313 -29.65 -10.74 -19.18
C PRO A 313 -28.99 -12.06 -18.78
N ASP A 314 -28.31 -12.71 -19.72
CA ASP A 314 -27.52 -13.92 -19.53
C ASP A 314 -26.01 -13.63 -19.46
N GLY A 315 -25.61 -12.35 -19.48
CA GLY A 315 -24.21 -11.95 -19.56
C GLY A 315 -23.40 -12.25 -18.31
N VAL A 316 -22.09 -12.31 -18.47
CA VAL A 316 -21.13 -12.62 -17.39
C VAL A 316 -20.31 -11.38 -17.03
N CYS A 317 -20.16 -11.09 -15.75
CA CYS A 317 -19.17 -10.13 -15.25
C CYS A 317 -18.04 -10.88 -14.54
N ILE A 318 -16.80 -10.50 -14.81
CA ILE A 318 -15.59 -11.00 -14.16
C ILE A 318 -14.89 -9.79 -13.51
N PRO A 319 -14.73 -9.74 -12.18
CA PRO A 319 -15.07 -10.78 -11.20
C PRO A 319 -16.58 -10.87 -10.91
N GLN A 320 -17.03 -12.07 -10.52
CA GLN A 320 -18.43 -12.32 -10.14
C GLN A 320 -18.74 -11.94 -8.69
N PHE A 321 -17.76 -12.04 -7.79
CA PHE A 321 -17.94 -11.80 -6.37
C PHE A 321 -16.62 -11.44 -5.73
N TYR A 322 -16.64 -10.58 -4.72
CA TYR A 322 -15.52 -10.43 -3.80
C TYR A 322 -16.01 -10.00 -2.42
N GLN A 323 -15.20 -10.28 -1.41
CA GLN A 323 -15.49 -9.95 -0.03
C GLN A 323 -14.23 -9.55 0.72
N SER A 324 -14.33 -8.47 1.51
CA SER A 324 -13.30 -8.07 2.45
C SER A 324 -13.33 -8.91 3.73
N TYR A 325 -12.19 -9.03 4.40
CA TYR A 325 -12.03 -9.76 5.67
C TYR A 325 -11.18 -8.93 6.63
N LEU A 326 -11.39 -9.11 7.93
CA LEU A 326 -10.69 -8.35 8.97
C LEU A 326 -10.17 -9.28 10.09
N SER A 327 -8.95 -9.03 10.58
CA SER A 327 -8.35 -9.69 11.75
C SER A 327 -7.82 -8.66 12.74
N PRO A 328 -8.01 -8.82 14.06
CA PRO A 328 -7.29 -8.06 15.07
C PRO A 328 -5.80 -8.42 15.07
N VAL A 329 -4.93 -7.43 15.24
CA VAL A 329 -3.48 -7.63 15.21
C VAL A 329 -2.77 -6.92 16.36
N HIS A 330 -1.77 -7.60 16.91
CA HIS A 330 -0.73 -7.03 17.74
C HIS A 330 0.46 -6.65 16.84
N ALA A 331 0.66 -5.35 16.65
CA ALA A 331 1.68 -4.82 15.73
C ALA A 331 2.13 -3.41 16.17
N PRO A 332 2.80 -3.28 17.34
CA PRO A 332 3.24 -2.00 17.88
C PRO A 332 4.12 -1.20 16.90
N LYS A 333 4.99 -1.86 16.13
CA LYS A 333 5.83 -1.20 15.11
C LYS A 333 5.00 -0.55 14.00
N LEU A 334 3.99 -1.27 13.48
CA LEU A 334 3.09 -0.72 12.44
C LEU A 334 2.29 0.46 12.98
N HIS A 335 1.80 0.36 14.21
CA HIS A 335 1.08 1.45 14.87
C HIS A 335 1.96 2.69 15.07
N TYR A 336 3.18 2.50 15.57
CA TYR A 336 4.16 3.58 15.71
C TYR A 336 4.46 4.24 14.36
N ASN A 337 4.71 3.46 13.31
CA ASN A 337 4.95 3.97 11.96
C ASN A 337 3.74 4.79 11.44
N ALA A 338 2.51 4.32 11.68
CA ALA A 338 1.30 5.05 11.29
C ALA A 338 1.18 6.37 12.06
N ALA A 339 1.46 6.38 13.36
CA ALA A 339 1.46 7.59 14.17
C ALA A 339 2.52 8.62 13.70
N GLN A 340 3.70 8.16 13.27
CA GLN A 340 4.76 9.02 12.74
C GLN A 340 4.49 9.50 11.31
N TYR A 341 3.63 8.82 10.55
CA TYR A 341 3.29 9.18 9.17
C TYR A 341 2.80 10.65 9.03
N ARG A 342 2.17 11.17 10.09
CA ARG A 342 1.77 12.60 10.20
C ARG A 342 2.90 13.60 9.96
N LYS A 343 4.14 13.24 10.29
CA LYS A 343 5.31 14.13 10.11
C LYS A 343 5.84 14.15 8.67
N GLN A 344 5.37 13.25 7.81
CA GLN A 344 5.95 12.99 6.49
C GLN A 344 5.06 13.43 5.33
N VAL A 345 3.77 13.73 5.55
CA VAL A 345 2.83 14.03 4.45
C VAL A 345 2.08 15.34 4.71
N GLU A 346 2.20 16.27 3.79
CA GLU A 346 1.84 17.68 4.01
C GLU A 346 0.40 18.04 3.58
N TYR A 347 -0.37 17.17 2.89
CA TYR A 347 -1.60 17.65 2.21
C TYR A 347 -2.92 16.86 2.23
N ASN A 348 -3.08 15.65 2.78
CA ASN A 348 -4.40 14.95 2.66
C ASN A 348 -4.83 14.07 3.83
N VAL A 349 -4.11 14.07 4.96
CA VAL A 349 -4.41 13.23 6.12
C VAL A 349 -4.52 14.11 7.35
N ASN A 350 -5.74 14.33 7.83
CA ASN A 350 -5.97 15.14 9.04
C ASN A 350 -5.49 14.40 10.31
N ASP A 351 -5.73 13.08 10.37
CA ASP A 351 -5.21 12.19 11.40
C ASP A 351 -4.77 10.86 10.77
N ALA A 352 -3.48 10.56 10.86
CA ALA A 352 -2.88 9.36 10.28
C ALA A 352 -3.41 8.06 10.89
N LEU A 353 -3.83 8.09 12.16
CA LEU A 353 -4.44 6.93 12.80
C LEU A 353 -5.90 6.72 12.38
N GLU A 354 -6.47 7.62 11.58
CA GLU A 354 -7.81 7.47 10.97
C GLU A 354 -7.73 7.09 9.47
N CYS A 355 -6.58 6.58 9.02
CA CYS A 355 -6.35 6.11 7.65
C CYS A 355 -6.16 4.59 7.59
N GLY A 356 -6.54 3.97 6.46
CA GLY A 356 -6.10 2.63 6.12
C GLY A 356 -4.80 2.67 5.30
N TYR A 357 -3.89 1.73 5.53
CA TYR A 357 -2.59 1.65 4.86
C TYR A 357 -2.43 0.32 4.13
N VAL A 358 -1.82 0.30 2.95
CA VAL A 358 -1.32 -0.94 2.34
C VAL A 358 0.04 -1.25 2.97
N VAL A 359 0.23 -2.47 3.45
CA VAL A 359 1.47 -2.90 4.11
C VAL A 359 1.69 -4.39 3.94
N TYR A 360 2.94 -4.79 3.77
CA TYR A 360 3.38 -6.17 3.91
C TYR A 360 3.78 -6.43 5.38
N PRO A 361 2.91 -7.06 6.20
CA PRO A 361 3.09 -7.10 7.65
C PRO A 361 4.10 -8.18 8.02
N ALA A 362 5.36 -7.77 8.25
CA ALA A 362 6.41 -8.67 8.70
C ALA A 362 6.44 -8.78 10.22
N THR A 363 6.20 -7.67 10.92
CA THR A 363 6.22 -7.58 12.39
C THR A 363 4.79 -7.46 12.92
N ALA A 364 4.07 -8.58 12.91
CA ALA A 364 2.66 -8.64 13.28
C ALA A 364 2.29 -10.02 13.84
N PHE A 365 1.57 -10.02 14.97
CA PHE A 365 0.91 -11.20 15.53
C PHE A 365 -0.61 -11.09 15.32
N VAL A 366 -1.19 -12.02 14.56
CA VAL A 366 -2.63 -12.08 14.30
C VAL A 366 -3.33 -12.70 15.50
N ILE A 367 -4.15 -11.91 16.21
CA ILE A 367 -4.75 -12.30 17.50
C ILE A 367 -5.86 -13.34 17.32
N ASP A 368 -6.67 -13.21 16.26
CA ASP A 368 -7.75 -14.15 15.90
C ASP A 368 -7.87 -14.18 14.37
N TYR A 369 -8.39 -15.28 13.83
CA TYR A 369 -8.47 -15.53 12.39
C TYR A 369 -9.35 -14.50 11.66
N PRO A 370 -9.06 -14.22 10.37
CA PRO A 370 -9.81 -13.24 9.60
C PRO A 370 -11.28 -13.62 9.47
N LYS A 371 -12.18 -12.66 9.74
CA LYS A 371 -13.63 -12.84 9.61
C LYS A 371 -14.17 -12.04 8.43
N PRO A 372 -15.14 -12.59 7.66
CA PRO A 372 -15.70 -11.92 6.48
C PRO A 372 -16.41 -10.63 6.88
N LEU A 373 -16.27 -9.58 6.07
CA LEU A 373 -16.79 -8.24 6.31
C LEU A 373 -17.80 -7.81 5.23
N PHE A 374 -17.37 -7.15 4.14
CA PHE A 374 -18.25 -6.57 3.13
C PHE A 374 -18.25 -7.38 1.82
N PRO A 375 -19.36 -8.05 1.46
CA PRO A 375 -19.49 -8.77 0.21
C PRO A 375 -20.08 -7.92 -0.92
N PHE A 376 -19.56 -8.09 -2.14
CA PHE A 376 -20.09 -7.50 -3.37
C PHE A 376 -20.28 -8.59 -4.43
N THR A 377 -21.41 -8.53 -5.14
CA THR A 377 -21.77 -9.50 -6.19
C THR A 377 -22.06 -8.77 -7.49
N HIS A 378 -21.52 -9.32 -8.59
CA HIS A 378 -21.65 -8.84 -9.98
C HIS A 378 -22.23 -9.94 -10.88
N LYS A 379 -23.13 -10.77 -10.36
CA LYS A 379 -23.87 -11.77 -11.14
C LYS A 379 -25.19 -11.19 -11.67
N VAL A 380 -25.62 -11.62 -12.85
CA VAL A 380 -26.95 -11.25 -13.37
C VAL A 380 -28.02 -12.16 -12.75
N GLY A 381 -29.21 -11.63 -12.48
CA GLY A 381 -30.37 -12.41 -12.02
C GLY A 381 -30.36 -12.84 -10.55
N CYS A 382 -29.31 -12.55 -9.77
CA CYS A 382 -29.41 -12.70 -8.33
C CYS A 382 -30.38 -11.65 -7.77
N ASN A 383 -31.32 -12.07 -6.91
CA ASN A 383 -32.22 -11.24 -6.07
C ASN A 383 -31.45 -10.35 -5.08
N ALA A 384 -30.20 -10.00 -5.38
CA ALA A 384 -29.39 -9.06 -4.62
C ALA A 384 -30.14 -7.73 -4.56
N LYS A 385 -30.33 -7.23 -3.34
CA LYS A 385 -30.86 -5.88 -3.09
C LYS A 385 -30.12 -4.90 -4.03
N PRO A 386 -30.84 -3.97 -4.66
CA PRO A 386 -30.27 -3.14 -5.70
C PRO A 386 -29.02 -2.43 -5.16
N LYS A 387 -27.85 -2.73 -5.74
CA LYS A 387 -26.62 -1.94 -5.64
C LYS A 387 -26.26 -1.54 -4.20
N GLN A 388 -26.22 -2.49 -3.27
CA GLN A 388 -25.79 -2.20 -1.90
C GLN A 388 -24.33 -1.71 -1.92
N LYS A 389 -24.14 -0.42 -1.64
CA LYS A 389 -22.83 0.25 -1.56
C LYS A 389 -22.44 0.59 -0.14
N ASN A 390 -23.42 0.71 0.75
CA ASN A 390 -23.18 0.98 2.16
C ASN A 390 -23.31 -0.31 2.96
N PHE A 391 -22.40 -0.50 3.90
CA PHE A 391 -22.39 -1.64 4.80
C PHE A 391 -22.12 -1.19 6.22
N TYR A 392 -22.70 -1.94 7.16
CA TYR A 392 -22.39 -1.89 8.56
C TYR A 392 -22.30 -3.32 9.05
N LYS A 393 -21.25 -3.65 9.79
CA LYS A 393 -21.10 -4.97 10.40
C LYS A 393 -20.38 -4.87 11.74
N VAL A 394 -20.78 -5.72 12.67
CA VAL A 394 -20.08 -5.94 13.93
C VAL A 394 -19.33 -7.26 13.82
N LEU A 395 -18.04 -7.25 14.12
CA LEU A 395 -17.22 -8.45 14.23
C LEU A 395 -16.78 -8.61 15.69
N LYS A 396 -16.86 -9.86 16.16
CA LYS A 396 -16.42 -10.27 17.50
C LYS A 396 -15.25 -11.23 17.33
N PHE A 397 -14.17 -11.00 18.05
CA PHE A 397 -12.98 -11.83 18.10
C PHE A 397 -12.62 -12.17 19.54
N ARG A 398 -11.71 -13.11 19.73
CA ARG A 398 -11.25 -13.50 21.07
C ARG A 398 -9.74 -13.66 21.06
N SER A 399 -9.07 -13.13 22.08
CA SER A 399 -7.66 -13.45 22.32
C SER A 399 -7.55 -14.65 23.26
N GLU A 400 -6.66 -15.60 22.98
CA GLU A 400 -6.42 -16.72 23.91
C GLU A 400 -5.31 -16.40 24.92
N ILE A 401 -4.52 -15.36 24.66
CA ILE A 401 -3.41 -14.90 25.51
C ILE A 401 -3.52 -13.39 25.79
N ASP A 402 -2.74 -12.91 26.76
CA ASP A 402 -2.56 -11.47 26.97
C ASP A 402 -1.74 -10.89 25.80
N CYS A 403 -2.25 -9.82 25.17
CA CYS A 403 -1.59 -9.13 24.07
C CYS A 403 -2.05 -7.66 23.98
N GLU A 404 -1.36 -6.86 23.16
CA GLU A 404 -1.81 -5.49 22.83
C GLU A 404 -2.47 -5.48 21.46
N LEU A 405 -3.73 -5.02 21.38
CA LEU A 405 -4.41 -4.75 20.12
C LEU A 405 -3.98 -3.38 19.60
N SER A 406 -3.20 -3.37 18.51
CA SER A 406 -2.69 -2.14 17.88
C SER A 406 -3.54 -1.69 16.68
N GLY A 407 -4.30 -2.60 16.08
CA GLY A 407 -5.12 -2.32 14.89
C GLY A 407 -5.76 -3.58 14.31
N PHE A 408 -6.13 -3.49 13.04
CA PHE A 408 -6.71 -4.59 12.28
C PHE A 408 -6.04 -4.76 10.93
N LEU A 409 -5.76 -6.00 10.53
CA LEU A 409 -5.36 -6.34 9.16
C LEU A 409 -6.60 -6.67 8.31
N GLY A 410 -6.62 -6.10 7.10
CA GLY A 410 -7.64 -6.27 6.09
C GLY A 410 -7.15 -7.09 4.91
N TYR A 411 -8.02 -7.96 4.40
CA TYR A 411 -7.76 -8.85 3.27
C TYR A 411 -8.94 -8.86 2.31
N PHE A 412 -8.81 -9.55 1.17
CA PHE A 412 -9.94 -9.92 0.33
C PHE A 412 -9.85 -11.34 -0.21
N TYR A 413 -11.03 -11.87 -0.57
CA TYR A 413 -11.21 -13.05 -1.40
C TYR A 413 -12.12 -12.68 -2.59
N CYS A 414 -11.77 -13.12 -3.79
CA CYS A 414 -12.46 -12.79 -5.03
C CYS A 414 -12.69 -14.03 -5.87
N ILE A 415 -13.93 -14.22 -6.33
CA ILE A 415 -14.29 -15.21 -7.34
C ILE A 415 -14.34 -14.50 -8.69
N LEU A 416 -13.43 -14.86 -9.58
CA LEU A 416 -13.40 -14.35 -10.95
C LEU A 416 -14.58 -14.93 -11.73
N TYR A 417 -14.62 -16.26 -11.83
CA TYR A 417 -15.69 -17.03 -12.47
C TYR A 417 -15.65 -18.47 -11.96
N LYS A 418 -16.77 -18.99 -11.45
CA LYS A 418 -16.87 -20.36 -10.87
C LYS A 418 -15.71 -20.69 -9.91
N ASP A 419 -14.83 -21.62 -10.29
CA ASP A 419 -13.75 -22.14 -9.44
C ASP A 419 -12.45 -21.30 -9.55
N HIS A 420 -12.41 -20.32 -10.46
CA HIS A 420 -11.29 -19.40 -10.61
C HIS A 420 -11.40 -18.25 -9.60
N ALA A 421 -10.43 -18.17 -8.69
CA ALA A 421 -10.43 -17.21 -7.59
C ALA A 421 -9.04 -16.59 -7.34
N LEU A 422 -9.06 -15.40 -6.74
CA LEU A 422 -7.90 -14.70 -6.21
C LEU A 422 -8.10 -14.47 -4.72
N SER A 423 -7.05 -14.68 -3.92
CA SER A 423 -7.10 -14.49 -2.48
C SER A 423 -5.79 -13.97 -1.93
N ILE A 424 -5.89 -13.03 -0.98
CA ILE A 424 -4.77 -12.63 -0.12
C ILE A 424 -4.98 -13.02 1.34
N LEU A 425 -6.03 -13.78 1.65
CA LEU A 425 -6.23 -14.34 2.99
C LEU A 425 -5.08 -15.29 3.32
N PRO A 426 -4.48 -15.23 4.53
CA PRO A 426 -3.36 -16.10 4.89
C PRO A 426 -3.66 -17.60 4.75
N SER A 427 -4.91 -18.04 4.99
CA SER A 427 -5.31 -19.44 4.97
C SER A 427 -5.45 -20.04 3.56
N ASN A 428 -5.72 -19.22 2.53
CA ASN A 428 -5.92 -19.69 1.16
C ASN A 428 -5.32 -18.73 0.11
N HIS A 429 -4.22 -18.08 0.46
CA HIS A 429 -3.52 -17.12 -0.40
C HIS A 429 -3.19 -17.75 -1.76
N THR A 430 -3.46 -17.04 -2.86
CA THR A 430 -3.13 -17.51 -4.21
C THR A 430 -1.61 -17.67 -4.33
N PRO A 431 -1.07 -18.86 -4.57
CA PRO A 431 0.38 -19.08 -4.56
C PRO A 431 1.11 -18.19 -5.56
N ASN A 432 2.22 -17.58 -5.14
CA ASN A 432 3.09 -16.71 -5.94
C ASN A 432 2.44 -15.41 -6.49
N MET A 433 1.22 -15.08 -6.09
CA MET A 433 0.60 -13.78 -6.40
C MET A 433 1.27 -12.69 -5.56
N ARG A 434 1.59 -11.54 -6.18
CA ARG A 434 2.32 -10.43 -5.55
C ARG A 434 1.66 -9.07 -5.72
N SER A 435 0.52 -9.00 -6.42
CA SER A 435 -0.17 -7.77 -6.76
C SER A 435 -0.72 -6.98 -5.57
N TRP A 436 -0.98 -7.62 -4.43
CA TRP A 436 -1.60 -6.96 -3.27
C TRP A 436 -0.92 -7.37 -1.98
N PHE A 437 -0.58 -6.37 -1.16
CA PHE A 437 -0.32 -6.56 0.26
C PHE A 437 -1.61 -6.43 1.07
N SER A 438 -1.52 -6.64 2.39
CA SER A 438 -2.67 -6.48 3.29
C SER A 438 -2.98 -5.00 3.54
N MET A 439 -4.20 -4.71 3.97
CA MET A 439 -4.54 -3.39 4.50
C MET A 439 -4.33 -3.36 6.02
N PHE A 440 -3.91 -2.24 6.60
CA PHE A 440 -3.79 -2.04 8.05
C PHE A 440 -4.63 -0.85 8.48
N PHE A 441 -5.54 -1.07 9.42
CA PHE A 441 -6.39 -0.07 10.07
C PHE A 441 -5.94 0.11 11.52
N PRO A 442 -5.13 1.13 11.83
CA PRO A 442 -4.64 1.37 13.18
C PRO A 442 -5.76 1.79 14.12
N LEU A 443 -5.59 1.51 15.41
CA LEU A 443 -6.40 2.14 16.47
C LEU A 443 -5.81 3.51 16.82
N VAL A 444 -6.65 4.46 17.24
CA VAL A 444 -6.19 5.75 17.78
C VAL A 444 -5.32 5.58 19.04
N THR A 445 -5.52 4.50 19.78
CA THR A 445 -4.70 4.14 20.95
C THR A 445 -4.66 2.62 21.03
N PRO A 446 -3.47 1.99 21.15
CA PRO A 446 -3.37 0.55 21.37
C PRO A 446 -4.05 0.15 22.68
N VAL A 447 -4.67 -1.03 22.71
CA VAL A 447 -5.47 -1.50 23.84
C VAL A 447 -4.95 -2.84 24.33
N MET A 448 -4.67 -2.96 25.63
CA MET A 448 -4.38 -4.25 26.24
C MET A 448 -5.61 -5.16 26.23
N VAL A 449 -5.44 -6.38 25.72
CA VAL A 449 -6.45 -7.43 25.67
C VAL A 449 -5.99 -8.57 26.58
N LYS A 450 -6.82 -8.91 27.57
CA LYS A 450 -6.56 -10.04 28.46
C LYS A 450 -6.96 -11.37 27.81
N ALA A 451 -6.29 -12.44 28.17
CA ALA A 451 -6.59 -13.80 27.76
C ALA A 451 -8.08 -14.11 27.99
N GLY A 452 -8.73 -14.64 26.95
CA GLY A 452 -10.14 -14.97 26.93
C GLY A 452 -11.09 -13.79 26.69
N ALA A 453 -10.61 -12.54 26.66
CA ALA A 453 -11.45 -11.36 26.46
C ALA A 453 -11.99 -11.26 25.02
N GLU A 454 -13.19 -10.70 24.90
CA GLU A 454 -13.83 -10.40 23.61
C GLU A 454 -13.33 -9.07 23.06
N ILE A 455 -12.99 -9.06 21.77
CA ILE A 455 -12.73 -7.86 20.98
C ILE A 455 -13.95 -7.64 20.09
N GLU A 456 -14.64 -6.50 20.24
CA GLU A 456 -15.83 -6.17 19.47
C GLU A 456 -15.58 -4.90 18.66
N ILE A 457 -15.57 -5.04 17.33
CA ILE A 457 -15.32 -3.95 16.39
C ILE A 457 -16.54 -3.74 15.50
N HIS A 458 -16.98 -2.48 15.42
CA HIS A 458 -17.99 -2.05 14.48
C HIS A 458 -17.30 -1.42 13.28
N PHE A 459 -17.73 -1.78 12.07
CA PHE A 459 -17.11 -1.31 10.84
C PHE A 459 -18.18 -0.89 9.83
N TRP A 460 -17.96 0.25 9.19
CA TRP A 460 -18.83 0.81 8.17
C TRP A 460 -18.07 1.02 6.86
N ARG A 461 -18.78 0.80 5.76
CA ARG A 461 -18.46 1.36 4.45
C ARG A 461 -19.56 2.34 4.11
N ASN A 462 -19.19 3.59 3.89
CA ASN A 462 -20.11 4.68 3.66
C ASN A 462 -19.87 5.32 2.29
N THR A 463 -20.96 5.75 1.65
CA THR A 463 -20.96 6.48 0.39
C THR A 463 -21.86 7.70 0.54
N GLY A 464 -21.37 8.86 0.11
CA GLY A 464 -22.06 10.13 0.30
C GLY A 464 -21.19 11.30 -0.14
N HIS A 465 -21.82 12.44 -0.47
CA HIS A 465 -21.11 13.69 -0.83
C HIS A 465 -20.02 13.54 -1.91
N GLY A 466 -20.20 12.62 -2.86
CA GLY A 466 -19.23 12.37 -3.93
C GLY A 466 -17.96 11.63 -3.50
N LYS A 467 -17.99 10.94 -2.34
CA LYS A 467 -16.89 10.11 -1.85
C LYS A 467 -17.37 8.79 -1.23
N VAL A 468 -16.43 7.88 -1.05
CA VAL A 468 -16.57 6.63 -0.29
C VAL A 468 -15.55 6.63 0.83
N TRP A 469 -15.89 6.11 2.01
CA TRP A 469 -14.96 6.01 3.12
C TRP A 469 -15.33 4.86 4.05
N TYR A 470 -14.41 4.50 4.94
CA TYR A 470 -14.64 3.55 6.02
C TYR A 470 -14.62 4.26 7.37
N GLU A 471 -15.44 3.77 8.29
CA GLU A 471 -15.41 4.14 9.70
C GLU A 471 -15.27 2.87 10.52
N TRP A 472 -14.61 2.96 11.67
CA TRP A 472 -14.51 1.85 12.59
C TRP A 472 -14.54 2.31 14.04
N TRP A 473 -15.07 1.44 14.90
CA TRP A 473 -15.28 1.76 16.30
C TRP A 473 -15.09 0.53 17.18
N LEU A 474 -14.05 0.56 18.01
CA LEU A 474 -13.78 -0.49 18.99
C LEU A 474 -14.71 -0.32 20.19
N ALA A 475 -15.61 -1.28 20.39
CA ALA A 475 -16.56 -1.29 21.51
C ALA A 475 -16.04 -2.13 22.70
N LYS A 476 -15.18 -3.11 22.45
CA LYS A 476 -14.53 -3.96 23.48
C LYS A 476 -13.10 -4.33 23.09
N PRO A 477 -12.20 -4.56 24.07
CA PRO A 477 -12.46 -4.55 25.52
C PRO A 477 -12.51 -3.13 26.12
N THR A 478 -11.89 -2.17 25.47
CA THR A 478 -11.93 -0.74 25.85
C THR A 478 -12.61 0.03 24.74
N VAL A 479 -13.63 0.83 25.09
CA VAL A 479 -14.33 1.68 24.13
C VAL A 479 -13.41 2.80 23.68
N LEU A 480 -13.20 2.93 22.37
CA LEU A 480 -12.48 4.05 21.77
C LEU A 480 -13.46 4.98 21.02
N PRO A 481 -13.04 6.19 20.60
CA PRO A 481 -13.83 7.01 19.68
C PRO A 481 -14.06 6.33 18.33
N VAL A 482 -15.12 6.72 17.62
CA VAL A 482 -15.29 6.34 16.21
C VAL A 482 -14.19 6.99 15.39
N GLN A 483 -13.47 6.18 14.61
CA GLN A 483 -12.37 6.63 13.76
C GLN A 483 -12.87 6.95 12.35
N ASN A 484 -12.32 8.03 11.78
CA ASN A 484 -12.63 8.59 10.46
C ASN A 484 -14.11 8.97 10.22
N PRO A 485 -14.82 9.56 11.20
CA PRO A 485 -16.24 9.92 11.03
C PRO A 485 -16.44 10.85 9.83
N ASN A 486 -17.44 10.55 9.01
CA ASN A 486 -17.75 11.23 7.74
C ASN A 486 -16.57 11.28 6.74
N GLY A 487 -15.58 10.39 6.87
CA GLY A 487 -14.41 10.37 6.01
C GLY A 487 -13.60 11.66 6.13
N ARG A 488 -13.47 12.19 7.36
CA ARG A 488 -12.80 13.48 7.65
C ARG A 488 -11.28 13.42 7.46
N SER A 489 -10.69 12.26 7.67
CA SER A 489 -9.24 12.07 7.62
C SER A 489 -8.83 11.28 6.38
N TRP A 490 -9.71 10.41 5.91
CA TRP A 490 -9.44 9.57 4.75
C TRP A 490 -10.71 9.19 3.98
N SER A 491 -10.67 9.33 2.66
CA SER A 491 -11.78 8.98 1.78
C SER A 491 -11.30 8.82 0.33
N PHE A 492 -12.13 8.16 -0.47
CA PHE A 492 -11.93 7.93 -1.90
C PHE A 492 -12.91 8.78 -2.69
N ALA A 493 -12.38 9.67 -3.53
CA ALA A 493 -13.21 10.58 -4.31
C ALA A 493 -13.85 9.85 -5.52
N LEU A 494 -15.16 10.06 -5.72
CA LEU A 494 -15.87 9.58 -6.90
C LEU A 494 -15.72 10.51 -8.10
N SER A 495 -15.43 11.79 -7.89
CA SER A 495 -15.17 12.74 -8.98
C SER A 495 -14.33 13.94 -8.52
N PHE A 496 -13.52 14.47 -9.45
CA PHE A 496 -12.66 15.63 -9.22
C PHE A 496 -13.42 16.90 -8.80
N LEU A 497 -14.56 17.17 -9.45
CA LEU A 497 -15.33 18.41 -9.24
C LEU A 497 -15.99 18.49 -7.85
N ASN A 498 -16.41 17.36 -7.27
CA ASN A 498 -17.08 17.35 -5.97
C ASN A 498 -16.08 17.42 -4.82
N TYR A 499 -14.87 16.88 -4.97
CA TYR A 499 -13.89 16.85 -3.90
C TYR A 499 -13.48 18.28 -3.47
N PHE A 500 -13.21 19.17 -4.42
CA PHE A 500 -12.82 20.57 -4.16
C PHE A 500 -13.91 21.41 -3.49
N ILE A 501 -15.19 21.18 -3.83
CA ILE A 501 -16.31 21.94 -3.26
C ILE A 501 -16.49 21.62 -1.77
N TYR A 502 -16.21 20.39 -1.33
CA TYR A 502 -16.40 19.97 0.06
C TYR A 502 -15.12 20.02 0.91
N SER A 503 -13.92 19.90 0.32
CA SER A 503 -12.65 20.02 1.05
C SER A 503 -12.27 21.47 1.39
N SER A 504 -12.84 22.46 0.69
CA SER A 504 -12.44 23.87 0.79
C SER A 504 -13.39 24.76 1.62
N ILE A 505 -14.40 24.19 2.30
CA ILE A 505 -15.30 24.98 3.15
C ILE A 505 -14.68 25.14 4.54
N LEU A 506 -13.77 26.11 4.66
CA LEU A 506 -13.33 26.61 5.96
C LEU A 506 -14.40 27.58 6.49
N VAL A 507 -15.22 27.15 7.46
CA VAL A 507 -16.13 28.07 8.16
C VAL A 507 -15.31 28.87 9.17
N VAL A 508 -14.84 30.05 8.77
CA VAL A 508 -14.21 30.99 9.69
C VAL A 508 -15.30 31.70 10.49
N MET A 509 -15.40 31.39 11.78
CA MET A 509 -16.28 32.12 12.69
C MET A 509 -15.60 33.42 13.12
N HIS A 510 -16.11 34.57 12.66
CA HIS A 510 -15.74 35.86 13.22
C HIS A 510 -16.71 36.26 14.33
N SER A 511 -16.19 36.51 15.54
CA SER A 511 -16.93 37.20 16.59
C SER A 511 -16.82 38.71 16.39
N GLY A 512 -17.81 39.32 15.74
CA GLY A 512 -18.03 40.76 15.74
C GLY A 512 -18.84 41.16 16.96
N GLY A 513 -18.54 42.32 17.55
CA GLY A 513 -19.04 42.78 18.86
C GLY A 513 -20.54 42.99 19.00
N ASP A 514 -21.35 42.87 17.95
CA ASP A 514 -22.82 42.98 18.03
C ASP A 514 -23.46 42.04 17.00
N GLY A 515 -23.83 40.84 17.42
CA GLY A 515 -24.60 39.86 16.62
C GLY A 515 -23.76 38.90 15.76
N PHE A 516 -24.17 37.62 15.76
CA PHE A 516 -23.57 36.59 14.91
C PHE A 516 -24.02 36.76 13.46
N HIS A 517 -23.12 37.18 12.57
CA HIS A 517 -23.31 37.11 11.12
C HIS A 517 -22.56 35.91 10.55
N PHE A 518 -23.28 35.03 9.85
CA PHE A 518 -22.67 33.92 9.11
C PHE A 518 -22.18 34.45 7.75
N ALA A 519 -20.87 34.54 7.55
CA ALA A 519 -20.27 34.80 6.25
C ALA A 519 -19.58 33.52 5.74
N LEU A 520 -20.06 32.98 4.62
CA LEU A 520 -19.41 31.87 3.93
C LEU A 520 -18.31 32.46 3.02
N SER A 521 -17.04 32.31 3.42
CA SER A 521 -15.90 32.70 2.59
C SER A 521 -15.33 31.46 1.91
N VAL A 522 -15.58 31.29 0.61
CA VAL A 522 -14.94 30.26 -0.21
C VAL A 522 -13.62 30.83 -0.71
N LYS A 523 -12.48 30.37 -0.18
CA LYS A 523 -11.15 30.76 -0.66
C LYS A 523 -10.67 29.74 -1.69
N LEU A 524 -10.86 30.03 -2.97
CA LEU A 524 -10.25 29.25 -4.06
C LEU A 524 -8.76 29.59 -4.11
N THR A 525 -7.89 28.65 -3.75
CA THR A 525 -6.43 28.83 -3.73
C THR A 525 -5.73 28.47 -5.05
N HIS A 526 -6.48 28.18 -6.11
CA HIS A 526 -5.90 27.84 -7.42
C HIS A 526 -6.49 28.71 -8.52
N SER A 527 -5.62 29.31 -9.33
CA SER A 527 -5.96 29.99 -10.58
C SER A 527 -6.35 28.94 -11.61
N ILE A 528 -7.65 28.62 -11.72
CA ILE A 528 -8.14 27.75 -12.79
C ILE A 528 -8.42 28.62 -14.01
N ASN A 529 -7.63 28.44 -15.07
CA ASN A 529 -7.90 29.03 -16.37
C ASN A 529 -8.97 28.18 -17.07
N ILE A 530 -10.24 28.57 -16.95
CA ILE A 530 -11.37 27.89 -17.59
C ILE A 530 -11.67 28.59 -18.92
N PRO A 531 -11.61 27.91 -20.09
CA PRO A 531 -12.14 28.47 -21.32
C PRO A 531 -13.67 28.57 -21.20
N SER A 532 -14.17 29.80 -21.37
CA SER A 532 -15.56 30.25 -21.44
C SER A 532 -16.66 29.16 -21.54
N ILE A 533 -17.49 29.04 -20.50
CA ILE A 533 -18.83 28.44 -20.56
C ILE A 533 -19.84 29.56 -20.28
N PRO A 534 -20.86 29.81 -21.13
CA PRO A 534 -21.91 30.78 -20.85
C PRO A 534 -22.91 30.26 -19.81
N ASP A 535 -23.33 31.17 -18.92
CA ASP A 535 -24.49 31.12 -18.01
C ASP A 535 -24.54 30.08 -16.87
N PHE A 536 -24.01 30.48 -15.71
CA PHE A 536 -24.39 29.91 -14.41
C PHE A 536 -25.29 30.90 -13.64
N ARG A 537 -26.57 30.56 -13.44
CA ARG A 537 -27.50 31.29 -12.56
C ARG A 537 -27.50 30.68 -11.16
N ILE A 538 -27.10 31.45 -10.15
CA ILE A 538 -27.14 31.04 -8.74
C ILE A 538 -28.58 31.19 -8.21
N TYR A 539 -29.20 30.07 -7.81
CA TYR A 539 -30.44 30.09 -7.02
C TYR A 539 -30.12 30.26 -5.54
N LYS A 540 -30.68 31.32 -4.95
CA LYS A 540 -30.55 31.68 -3.54
C LYS A 540 -31.80 31.19 -2.80
N THR A 541 -31.68 30.18 -1.95
CA THR A 541 -32.73 29.89 -0.94
C THR A 541 -32.09 29.46 0.38
N LEU A 542 -32.41 30.22 1.43
CA LEU A 542 -31.90 30.11 2.80
C LEU A 542 -33.00 29.63 3.76
N ASN A 543 -32.53 29.10 4.89
CA ASN A 543 -33.14 29.06 6.24
C ASN A 543 -34.07 27.89 6.63
N LYS A 544 -33.54 27.02 7.52
CA LYS A 544 -34.07 26.77 8.88
C LYS A 544 -33.19 25.74 9.61
N VAL A 545 -32.42 26.16 10.62
CA VAL A 545 -31.96 25.27 11.71
C VAL A 545 -32.05 26.03 13.03
N SER A 546 -32.73 25.39 13.99
CA SER A 546 -33.09 25.89 15.32
C SER A 546 -31.97 25.67 16.34
N TYR A 547 -31.86 26.59 17.30
CA TYR A 547 -30.83 26.69 18.34
C TYR A 547 -30.90 25.62 19.45
N PHE A 548 -29.74 25.15 19.92
CA PHE A 548 -29.53 24.70 21.31
C PHE A 548 -28.37 25.52 21.94
N LYS A 549 -28.63 26.10 23.11
CA LYS A 549 -27.69 26.91 23.92
C LYS A 549 -27.18 26.12 25.11
N ASN A 550 -25.95 26.46 25.54
CA ASN A 550 -25.31 26.36 26.87
C ASN A 550 -23.95 25.64 26.77
N ALA A 551 -22.83 26.02 27.39
CA ALA A 551 -22.31 27.25 28.00
C ALA A 551 -20.81 26.95 28.29
N VAL A 552 -19.85 27.83 27.94
CA VAL A 552 -18.45 27.75 28.44
C VAL A 552 -17.89 29.17 28.65
N PRO A 553 -17.14 29.47 29.73
CA PRO A 553 -16.74 30.83 30.13
C PRO A 553 -15.52 31.37 29.39
N GLN A 554 -15.41 32.70 29.39
CA GLN A 554 -14.44 33.52 28.67
C GLN A 554 -13.03 33.52 29.26
N VAL A 555 -12.01 33.62 28.39
CA VAL A 555 -10.70 34.18 28.73
C VAL A 555 -10.26 35.18 27.65
N LYS A 556 -9.68 36.30 28.12
CA LYS A 556 -9.52 37.61 27.48
C LYS A 556 -8.52 37.66 26.32
N ALA A 557 -8.89 38.45 25.32
CA ALA A 557 -8.09 38.82 24.15
C ALA A 557 -7.11 39.98 24.44
N GLY A 558 -5.99 39.97 23.72
CA GLY A 558 -5.12 41.12 23.51
C GLY A 558 -4.50 41.03 22.11
N VAL A 559 -5.24 41.48 21.08
CA VAL A 559 -4.76 41.57 19.69
C VAL A 559 -4.62 43.05 19.31
N ARG A 560 -3.42 43.46 18.90
CA ARG A 560 -3.20 44.70 18.14
C ARG A 560 -3.41 44.39 16.66
N VAL A 561 -4.31 45.14 16.02
CA VAL A 561 -4.51 45.15 14.57
C VAL A 561 -3.44 46.05 13.95
N VAL A 562 -2.68 45.53 12.98
CA VAL A 562 -1.94 46.34 12.01
C VAL A 562 -2.51 46.02 10.63
N GLN A 563 -2.99 47.06 9.96
CA GLN A 563 -3.60 47.01 8.64
C GLN A 563 -2.56 46.77 7.54
N ASN A 564 -2.91 45.84 6.63
CA ASN A 564 -2.51 45.67 5.24
C ASN A 564 -1.25 46.39 4.71
N ALA A 565 -0.26 45.58 4.33
CA ALA A 565 0.44 45.77 3.07
C ALA A 565 0.24 44.48 2.23
N THR A 566 -0.29 44.65 1.03
CA THR A 566 -0.29 43.64 -0.03
C THR A 566 1.15 43.29 -0.37
N ALA A 567 1.66 42.20 0.20
CA ALA A 567 2.85 41.54 -0.31
C ALA A 567 2.37 40.30 -1.06
N GLU A 568 2.58 40.28 -2.38
CA GLU A 568 2.65 39.03 -3.13
C GLU A 568 3.68 38.15 -2.41
N PHE A 569 3.27 37.00 -1.89
CA PHE A 569 4.22 35.99 -1.42
C PHE A 569 4.95 35.45 -2.64
N GLN A 570 6.13 36.03 -2.96
CA GLN A 570 7.13 35.35 -3.76
C GLN A 570 7.50 34.08 -3.00
N VAL A 571 7.17 32.93 -3.59
CA VAL A 571 7.72 31.65 -3.14
C VAL A 571 9.13 31.60 -3.70
N ASP A 572 10.13 31.67 -2.83
CA ASP A 572 11.54 31.55 -3.22
C ASP A 572 11.76 30.21 -3.91
N ARG A 573 12.01 30.26 -5.23
CA ARG A 573 12.30 29.09 -6.07
C ARG A 573 13.80 29.05 -6.32
N ILE A 574 14.41 27.90 -6.08
CA ILE A 574 15.83 27.62 -6.29
C ILE A 574 16.02 27.21 -7.74
N ALA A 575 16.86 27.94 -8.48
CA ALA A 575 17.18 27.64 -9.87
C ALA A 575 18.31 26.60 -9.96
N VAL A 576 18.11 25.56 -10.77
CA VAL A 576 19.11 24.54 -11.07
C VAL A 576 19.26 24.40 -12.58
N THR A 577 20.49 24.22 -13.03
CA THR A 577 20.82 23.98 -14.44
C THR A 577 21.40 22.59 -14.61
N PHE A 578 20.78 21.75 -15.44
CA PHE A 578 21.29 20.44 -15.84
C PHE A 578 22.01 20.56 -17.19
N LEU A 579 23.26 20.11 -17.24
CA LEU A 579 24.10 20.08 -18.44
C LEU A 579 24.27 18.64 -18.88
N THR A 580 23.82 18.27 -20.07
CA THR A 580 23.98 16.91 -20.59
C THR A 580 25.33 16.73 -21.27
N SER A 581 25.79 15.48 -21.41
CA SER A 581 26.99 15.13 -22.19
C SER A 581 26.92 15.51 -23.67
N HIS A 582 25.72 15.73 -24.21
CA HIS A 582 25.50 16.15 -25.60
C HIS A 582 25.52 17.68 -25.77
N GLY A 583 25.72 18.44 -24.69
CA GLY A 583 25.82 19.90 -24.70
C GLY A 583 24.49 20.63 -24.49
N ASP A 584 23.40 19.91 -24.21
CA ASP A 584 22.12 20.53 -23.90
C ASP A 584 22.10 21.08 -22.46
N GLN A 585 21.44 22.21 -22.29
CA GLN A 585 21.30 22.89 -21.01
C GLN A 585 19.82 23.05 -20.67
N PHE A 586 19.40 22.49 -19.53
CA PHE A 586 18.04 22.59 -19.01
C PHE A 586 18.02 23.35 -17.70
N LYS A 587 17.44 24.55 -17.70
CA LYS A 587 17.24 25.34 -16.48
C LYS A 587 15.85 25.06 -15.92
N ALA A 588 15.79 24.67 -14.65
CA ALA A 588 14.57 24.31 -13.94
C ALA A 588 14.55 24.92 -12.54
N TYR A 589 13.39 24.87 -11.89
CA TYR A 589 13.16 25.52 -10.61
C TYR A 589 12.55 24.54 -9.62
N GLY A 590 13.13 24.44 -8.42
CA GLY A 590 12.60 23.64 -7.33
C GLY A 590 12.33 24.47 -6.08
N LYS A 591 11.61 23.90 -5.12
CA LYS A 591 11.44 24.47 -3.79
C LYS A 591 12.53 23.97 -2.86
N ILE A 592 12.83 24.73 -1.81
CA ILE A 592 13.65 24.23 -0.70
C ILE A 592 13.01 22.95 -0.15
N GLY A 593 13.81 21.90 -0.01
CA GLY A 593 13.34 20.58 0.41
C GLY A 593 13.07 19.59 -0.74
N ASP A 594 12.91 20.04 -1.98
CA ASP A 594 12.84 19.15 -3.15
C ASP A 594 14.23 18.52 -3.41
N THR A 595 14.28 17.30 -3.93
CA THR A 595 15.54 16.74 -4.42
C THR A 595 15.84 17.20 -5.85
N LEU A 596 17.10 17.10 -6.30
CA LEU A 596 17.41 17.38 -7.71
C LEU A 596 16.65 16.45 -8.67
N LEU A 597 16.33 15.23 -8.25
CA LEU A 597 15.49 14.32 -9.04
C LEU A 597 14.04 14.81 -9.11
N ASP A 598 13.49 15.35 -8.02
CA ASP A 598 12.12 15.89 -8.01
C ASP A 598 11.99 17.06 -9.00
N ILE A 599 13.03 17.89 -9.14
CA ILE A 599 13.05 18.98 -10.14
C ILE A 599 12.93 18.42 -11.56
N VAL A 600 13.69 17.36 -11.88
CA VAL A 600 13.66 16.72 -13.20
C VAL A 600 12.25 16.21 -13.53
N PHE A 601 11.57 15.59 -12.56
CA PHE A 601 10.21 15.07 -12.76
C PHE A 601 9.13 16.16 -12.77
N ASN A 602 9.18 17.10 -11.83
CA ASN A 602 8.16 18.15 -11.69
C ASN A 602 8.17 19.11 -12.88
N GLU A 603 9.35 19.43 -13.41
CA GLU A 603 9.51 20.35 -14.54
C GLU A 603 9.59 19.60 -15.89
N ASN A 604 9.40 18.27 -15.90
CA ASN A 604 9.44 17.40 -17.09
C ASN A 604 10.70 17.60 -17.95
N ILE A 605 11.89 17.62 -17.32
CA ILE A 605 13.16 17.75 -18.04
C ILE A 605 13.42 16.44 -18.82
N PRO A 606 13.71 16.48 -20.13
CA PRO A 606 13.83 15.30 -20.99
C PRO A 606 15.18 14.59 -20.81
N LEU A 607 15.40 14.00 -19.62
CA LEU A 607 16.54 13.15 -19.32
C LEU A 607 16.10 11.68 -19.32
N ASP A 608 16.18 11.04 -20.48
CA ASP A 608 15.73 9.65 -20.67
C ASP A 608 16.52 8.68 -19.76
N GLY A 609 15.80 7.81 -19.06
CA GLY A 609 16.40 6.84 -18.13
C GLY A 609 16.97 7.44 -16.83
N PHE A 610 16.76 8.73 -16.59
CA PHE A 610 17.23 9.39 -15.37
C PHE A 610 16.35 9.04 -14.17
N GLY A 611 16.95 8.48 -13.11
CA GLY A 611 16.25 8.17 -11.85
C GLY A 611 15.20 7.06 -11.93
N ILE A 612 15.50 5.94 -12.58
CA ILE A 612 14.57 4.81 -12.83
C ILE A 612 13.96 4.26 -11.54
N CYS A 613 14.73 4.25 -10.43
CA CYS A 613 14.23 3.79 -9.14
C CYS A 613 13.26 4.76 -8.45
N GLY A 614 12.98 5.93 -9.03
CA GLY A 614 12.09 6.93 -8.42
C GLY A 614 12.65 7.58 -7.15
N GLY A 615 13.98 7.58 -6.99
CA GLY A 615 14.67 8.26 -5.90
C GLY A 615 14.97 7.40 -4.65
N THR A 616 14.75 6.09 -4.71
CA THR A 616 14.98 5.16 -3.57
C THR A 616 16.44 4.78 -3.34
N CYS A 617 17.40 5.48 -3.96
CA CYS A 617 18.83 5.14 -3.93
C CYS A 617 19.12 3.66 -4.28
N SER A 618 18.32 3.08 -5.18
CA SER A 618 18.43 1.65 -5.57
C SER A 618 18.95 1.45 -7.00
N CYS A 619 19.38 2.53 -7.65
CA CYS A 619 20.05 2.51 -8.95
C CYS A 619 21.01 3.70 -9.05
N SER A 620 21.95 3.65 -9.98
CA SER A 620 22.88 4.74 -10.29
C SER A 620 22.42 5.69 -11.40
N THR A 621 21.20 5.53 -11.93
CA THR A 621 20.81 6.22 -13.18
C THR A 621 20.44 7.70 -13.01
N CYS A 622 20.38 8.22 -11.78
CA CYS A 622 20.27 9.66 -11.52
C CYS A 622 21.61 10.29 -11.12
N HIS A 623 22.71 9.65 -11.49
CA HIS A 623 24.06 10.15 -11.26
C HIS A 623 24.26 11.52 -11.91
N VAL A 624 24.83 12.44 -11.13
CA VAL A 624 25.24 13.78 -11.54
C VAL A 624 26.65 14.09 -11.03
N ILE A 625 27.35 14.95 -11.76
CA ILE A 625 28.68 15.44 -11.42
C ILE A 625 28.54 16.92 -11.06
N LEU A 626 29.02 17.29 -9.88
CA LEU A 626 28.97 18.67 -9.38
C LEU A 626 30.31 19.38 -9.55
N LYS A 627 30.30 20.72 -9.63
CA LYS A 627 31.52 21.51 -9.45
C LYS A 627 32.03 21.30 -8.01
N ARG A 628 33.36 21.30 -7.83
CA ARG A 628 33.99 21.07 -6.52
C ARG A 628 33.43 22.00 -5.44
N GLU A 629 33.27 23.28 -5.76
CA GLU A 629 32.69 24.28 -4.85
C GLU A 629 31.29 23.88 -4.37
N GLN A 630 30.42 23.39 -5.27
CA GLN A 630 29.06 22.96 -4.92
C GLN A 630 29.04 21.64 -4.16
N TYR A 631 29.94 20.72 -4.51
CA TYR A 631 30.09 19.43 -3.83
C TYR A 631 30.50 19.61 -2.37
N ASP A 632 31.43 20.53 -2.09
CA ASP A 632 31.98 20.74 -0.76
C ASP A 632 30.95 21.32 0.24
N TYR A 633 29.86 21.93 -0.24
CA TYR A 633 28.74 22.38 0.60
C TYR A 633 27.74 21.28 0.95
N LEU A 634 27.73 20.16 0.21
CA LEU A 634 26.79 19.08 0.44
C LEU A 634 27.26 18.16 1.59
N PRO A 635 26.33 17.56 2.35
CA PRO A 635 26.68 16.44 3.23
C PRO A 635 27.37 15.34 2.43
N SER A 636 28.35 14.67 3.04
CA SER A 636 29.03 13.53 2.42
C SER A 636 28.02 12.46 1.96
N PRO A 637 28.26 11.77 0.83
CA PRO A 637 27.38 10.71 0.36
C PRO A 637 27.25 9.59 1.40
N ARG A 638 26.06 8.98 1.46
CA ARG A 638 25.76 7.85 2.35
C ARG A 638 26.39 6.55 1.81
N GLU A 639 26.55 5.52 2.64
CA GLU A 639 27.13 4.23 2.21
C GLU A 639 26.31 3.57 1.09
N ASP A 640 24.98 3.61 1.18
CA ASP A 640 24.08 3.10 0.14
C ASP A 640 24.16 3.93 -1.17
N GLU A 641 24.41 5.24 -1.07
CA GLU A 641 24.69 6.09 -2.22
C GLU A 641 26.03 5.73 -2.87
N LEU A 642 27.07 5.51 -2.06
CA LEU A 642 28.41 5.12 -2.52
C LEU A 642 28.38 3.75 -3.24
N ASP A 643 27.71 2.77 -2.66
CA ASP A 643 27.53 1.43 -3.26
C ASP A 643 26.88 1.52 -4.65
N MET A 644 25.94 2.45 -4.83
CA MET A 644 25.32 2.70 -6.13
C MET A 644 26.22 3.51 -7.06
N LEU A 645 26.94 4.51 -6.55
CA LEU A 645 27.89 5.30 -7.33
C LEU A 645 29.02 4.45 -7.90
N ASP A 646 29.46 3.38 -7.22
CA ASP A 646 30.43 2.42 -7.75
C ASP A 646 29.97 1.74 -9.05
N LEU A 647 28.65 1.70 -9.28
CA LEU A 647 28.03 1.16 -10.49
C LEU A 647 27.71 2.24 -11.53
N ALA A 648 28.05 3.51 -11.27
CA ALA A 648 27.72 4.64 -12.11
C ALA A 648 28.72 4.82 -13.26
N TYR A 649 28.21 5.17 -14.44
CA TYR A 649 29.05 5.46 -15.60
C TYR A 649 29.65 6.87 -15.51
N GLY A 650 30.95 7.01 -15.77
CA GLY A 650 31.61 8.32 -15.72
C GLY A 650 31.78 8.86 -14.30
N LEU A 651 31.96 7.98 -13.31
CA LEU A 651 32.19 8.34 -11.91
C LEU A 651 33.41 9.25 -11.74
N THR A 652 33.26 10.26 -10.89
CA THR A 652 34.29 11.25 -10.52
C THR A 652 34.24 11.54 -9.02
N ASP A 653 35.28 12.16 -8.46
CA ASP A 653 35.35 12.53 -7.03
C ASP A 653 34.22 13.46 -6.55
N THR A 654 33.53 14.15 -7.47
CA THR A 654 32.42 15.06 -7.16
C THR A 654 31.07 14.52 -7.64
N SER A 655 30.98 13.20 -7.80
CA SER A 655 29.77 12.50 -8.20
C SER A 655 28.82 12.28 -7.04
N ARG A 656 27.53 12.46 -7.31
CA ARG A 656 26.41 12.22 -6.39
C ARG A 656 25.21 11.67 -7.13
N LEU A 657 24.25 11.11 -6.41
CA LEU A 657 22.94 10.78 -6.96
C LEU A 657 21.99 11.95 -6.76
N ALA A 658 21.32 12.41 -7.83
CA ALA A 658 20.42 13.56 -7.77
C ALA A 658 19.26 13.37 -6.79
N CYS A 659 18.83 12.13 -6.54
CA CYS A 659 17.81 11.82 -5.54
C CYS A 659 18.28 12.00 -4.08
N GLN A 660 19.59 12.10 -3.85
CA GLN A 660 20.16 12.30 -2.51
C GLN A 660 20.57 13.75 -2.25
N ILE A 661 20.44 14.64 -3.23
CA ILE A 661 20.74 16.07 -3.10
C ILE A 661 19.43 16.82 -2.88
N VAL A 662 19.24 17.32 -1.66
CA VAL A 662 18.08 18.14 -1.26
C VAL A 662 18.40 19.62 -1.45
N LEU A 663 17.49 20.36 -2.09
CA LEU A 663 17.62 21.79 -2.33
C LEU A 663 17.59 22.59 -1.03
N THR A 664 18.53 23.54 -0.95
CA THR A 664 18.61 24.57 0.10
C THR A 664 18.78 25.93 -0.57
N GLU A 665 18.60 27.03 0.17
CA GLU A 665 18.80 28.40 -0.33
C GLU A 665 20.18 28.62 -0.97
N GLN A 666 21.20 27.92 -0.45
CA GLN A 666 22.60 28.05 -0.89
C GLN A 666 22.87 27.37 -2.24
N LEU A 667 21.92 26.59 -2.75
CA LEU A 667 22.02 25.88 -4.02
C LEU A 667 21.35 26.65 -5.17
N ASP A 668 20.90 27.89 -4.95
CA ASP A 668 20.33 28.72 -6.01
C ASP A 668 21.37 29.08 -7.08
N GLY A 669 21.00 28.79 -8.33
CA GLY A 669 21.88 28.93 -9.49
C GLY A 669 22.88 27.79 -9.65
N MET A 670 22.71 26.64 -8.97
CA MET A 670 23.66 25.53 -9.13
C MET A 670 23.60 24.91 -10.54
N GLU A 671 24.72 24.34 -10.96
CA GLU A 671 24.88 23.69 -12.26
C GLU A 671 25.38 22.26 -12.03
N VAL A 672 24.68 21.28 -12.58
CA VAL A 672 25.04 19.86 -12.46
C VAL A 672 25.19 19.25 -13.83
N VAL A 673 26.17 18.37 -13.98
CA VAL A 673 26.44 17.67 -15.23
C VAL A 673 25.86 16.26 -15.16
N VAL A 674 25.06 15.88 -16.15
CA VAL A 674 24.55 14.52 -16.34
C VAL A 674 25.53 13.76 -17.24
N PRO A 675 26.19 12.70 -16.76
CA PRO A 675 27.13 11.93 -17.56
C PRO A 675 26.39 11.15 -18.66
N GLY A 676 27.00 11.05 -19.83
CA GLY A 676 26.41 10.37 -20.98
C GLY A 676 26.56 8.87 -20.91
N PHE A 677 25.49 8.11 -21.14
CA PHE A 677 25.58 6.67 -21.35
C PHE A 677 26.20 6.37 -22.73
N PRO A 678 27.04 5.33 -22.88
CA PRO A 678 27.53 4.94 -24.19
C PRO A 678 26.37 4.37 -25.02
N ASP A 679 26.17 4.90 -26.24
CA ASP A 679 25.19 4.40 -27.19
C ASP A 679 25.41 2.90 -27.46
N ALA A 680 24.32 2.12 -27.46
CA ALA A 680 24.31 0.69 -27.74
C ALA A 680 24.68 0.32 -29.20
N THR A 681 25.23 1.24 -29.98
CA THR A 681 25.63 1.06 -31.39
C THR A 681 27.13 0.75 -31.58
N GLN A 682 27.93 0.66 -30.51
CA GLN A 682 29.37 0.34 -30.60
C GLN A 682 29.75 -1.09 -30.19
N PHE A 683 28.79 -1.97 -29.91
CA PHE A 683 29.04 -3.40 -29.72
C PHE A 683 28.49 -4.18 -30.92
N HIS A 684 29.25 -4.20 -32.01
CA HIS A 684 29.09 -5.14 -33.12
C HIS A 684 30.34 -5.99 -33.29
#